data_AF-A0A523STX8-F1
#
_entry.id   AF-A0A523STX8-F1
#
_cell.length_a   1.000
_cell.length_b   1.000
_cell.length_c   1.000
_cell.angle_alpha   90.00
_cell.angle_beta   90.00
_cell.angle_gamma   90.00
#
_symmetry.space_group_name_H-M   'P 1'
#
loop_
_entity.id
_entity.type
_entity.pdbx_description
1 polymer ?
#
loop_
_entity_poly.entity_id
_entity_poly.type
_entity_poly.pdbx_seq_one_letter_code
_entity_poly.pdbx_strand_id
1 'polypeptide(L)'
;MKRIHYFLPIPFFLFFSLILSYLFLLLGQTHEYNIQSHSFHLNISSFIILCFLFLLFLLGLWILFSKIITNLFSIDYSKALSMDLLTYIPITFFLLLPFTTSHYLSSDDLISRIRLFTLAVLFSVFYLKVANVYRLAIERPSFFKNLIKKLSSLSLKKKLILLFIIALILYNGGSVLMISGGITFSGDEPHFLLISHSLLEDGDFNLANNYSNKDYTKYMQPQVKIRPHTAPRTKGQYSFHSPGLSFLLFPFYILGSFFDVKLLVFIIRFGMSIFGALLGLQIFLFACQKWNNEKLALCLWFLFSFTAPVFFYSIHFYPEIIVAFFSFIVFRLLCFSKSFSRFSLFVSGFLISSFIWFHALKYIFIMVPLFVYSLWVLIKKHKAGWNLFYFLAPSFCLLFLYFLFQYSLYGSFSLSSISWRGAMTAPESIAYFKTIISDIPFRYRWETLAGYFFDQRDGLLLYSPIYFFAFLGAVEMIRRKPRELILIIFLTAPYILSSAFLTQRTGYAPQARPLVSISWVLAILVGYFLVYNAKKIFSYVFSAAAFLSILFVYLLLKNPHALYQLTTVGETEHAGKLFLLFSNLHFSLPKFLPSYLKIENLRWIPNYIWIVVLLLFVAIYLVVKKHSFSFKFSFHILVSSLGILVFFLCIVLYPRTVLQYPRNTTFPSGQKITFYSLGRVARMIEPGKLYLPEDNRPYIFYFTSWRKIKKFQIDFGSLESDCDVEMKFFDFKLFQGNTAEEIKTLRFPSPPSYRLKNTNLYRISIYLEKKSGVLNSKNPYIFSILPFI
;
A
#
# COMPACT_ATOMS: atom_id res chain seq x y z
N MET A 1 -28.75 27.18 42.74
CA MET A 1 -27.58 27.49 41.88
C MET A 1 -27.06 26.33 40.99
N LYS A 2 -27.41 25.04 41.20
CA LYS A 2 -26.93 23.92 40.34
C LYS A 2 -27.47 23.87 38.89
N ARG A 3 -28.54 24.61 38.54
CA ARG A 3 -29.15 24.59 37.18
C ARG A 3 -28.45 25.51 36.15
N ILE A 4 -27.68 26.51 36.59
CA ILE A 4 -27.06 27.51 35.69
C ILE A 4 -25.88 26.91 34.90
N HIS A 5 -25.19 25.90 35.43
CA HIS A 5 -24.06 25.25 34.75
C HIS A 5 -24.45 24.45 33.49
N TYR A 6 -25.72 24.10 33.29
CA TYR A 6 -26.16 23.34 32.10
C TYR A 6 -26.26 24.21 30.83
N PHE A 7 -26.43 25.52 30.96
CA PHE A 7 -26.64 26.43 29.82
C PHE A 7 -25.34 27.08 29.32
N LEU A 8 -24.25 27.04 30.10
CA LEU A 8 -22.94 27.61 29.74
C LEU A 8 -22.37 27.07 28.40
N PRO A 9 -22.60 25.81 28.00
CA PRO A 9 -22.11 25.28 26.72
C PRO A 9 -22.89 25.72 25.46
N ILE A 10 -24.12 26.23 25.61
CA ILE A 10 -25.02 26.51 24.47
C ILE A 10 -24.44 27.53 23.48
N PRO A 11 -23.80 28.64 23.91
CA PRO A 11 -23.15 29.57 22.99
C PRO A 11 -22.08 28.91 22.11
N PHE A 12 -21.34 27.92 22.61
CA PHE A 12 -20.35 27.18 21.81
C PHE A 12 -21.02 26.34 20.72
N PHE A 13 -22.14 25.68 21.04
CA PHE A 13 -22.88 24.91 20.03
C PHE A 13 -23.54 25.79 18.97
N LEU A 14 -23.99 26.99 19.35
CA LEU A 14 -24.44 28.00 18.38
C LEU A 14 -23.27 28.43 17.47
N PHE A 15 -22.09 28.64 18.03
CA PHE A 15 -20.90 28.96 17.22
C PHE A 15 -20.52 27.80 16.27
N PHE A 16 -20.54 26.55 16.74
CA PHE A 16 -20.28 25.39 15.89
C PHE A 16 -21.35 25.22 14.80
N SER A 17 -22.62 25.50 15.08
CA SER A 17 -23.69 25.41 14.08
C SER A 17 -23.57 26.47 12.99
N LEU A 18 -23.14 27.70 13.34
CA LEU A 18 -22.81 28.74 12.35
C LEU A 18 -21.71 28.28 11.39
N ILE A 19 -20.66 27.65 11.92
CA ILE A 19 -19.54 27.14 11.13
C ILE A 19 -19.97 26.00 10.19
N LEU A 20 -20.75 25.04 10.69
CA LEU A 20 -21.26 23.93 9.86
C LEU A 20 -22.21 24.42 8.76
N SER A 21 -23.00 25.46 9.05
CA SER A 21 -23.88 26.09 8.06
C SER A 21 -23.07 26.73 6.94
N TYR A 22 -21.98 27.43 7.29
CA TYR A 22 -21.04 27.97 6.31
C TYR A 22 -20.44 26.87 5.42
N LEU A 23 -19.94 25.78 6.02
CA LEU A 23 -19.40 24.63 5.28
C LEU A 23 -20.42 24.07 4.28
N PHE A 24 -21.67 23.89 4.71
CA PHE A 24 -22.71 23.28 3.89
C PHE A 24 -23.11 24.19 2.71
N LEU A 25 -23.24 25.50 2.95
CA LEU A 25 -23.49 26.47 1.89
C LEU A 25 -22.32 26.56 0.91
N LEU A 26 -21.07 26.55 1.40
CA LEU A 26 -19.89 26.55 0.56
C LEU A 26 -19.91 25.33 -0.38
N LEU A 27 -20.15 24.13 0.17
CA LEU A 27 -20.27 22.91 -0.63
C LEU A 27 -21.39 23.00 -1.67
N GLY A 28 -22.56 23.54 -1.32
CA GLY A 28 -23.65 23.75 -2.27
C GLY A 28 -23.25 24.63 -3.45
N GLN A 29 -22.55 25.74 -3.18
CA GLN A 29 -22.11 26.69 -4.22
C GLN A 29 -20.93 26.19 -5.05
N THR A 30 -20.07 25.32 -4.51
CA THR A 30 -18.86 24.88 -5.22
C THR A 30 -19.13 24.21 -6.58
N HIS A 31 -20.33 23.66 -6.79
CA HIS A 31 -20.75 23.07 -8.06
C HIS A 31 -20.92 24.11 -9.20
N GLU A 32 -21.20 25.36 -8.85
CA GLU A 32 -21.38 26.46 -9.81
C GLU A 32 -20.10 27.28 -10.01
N TYR A 33 -19.06 27.01 -9.21
CA TYR A 33 -17.79 27.73 -9.33
C TYR A 33 -17.07 27.37 -10.62
N ASN A 34 -16.33 28.36 -11.12
CA ASN A 34 -15.33 28.18 -12.17
C ASN A 34 -14.11 29.08 -11.91
N ILE A 35 -13.06 28.92 -12.72
CA ILE A 35 -11.81 29.67 -12.56
C ILE A 35 -11.97 31.20 -12.61
N GLN A 36 -13.04 31.73 -13.22
CA GLN A 36 -13.35 33.16 -13.27
C GLN A 36 -14.26 33.62 -12.13
N SER A 37 -15.20 32.78 -11.70
CA SER A 37 -16.18 33.08 -10.64
C SER A 37 -16.22 31.97 -9.57
N HIS A 38 -15.55 32.22 -8.44
CA HIS A 38 -15.47 31.29 -7.31
C HIS A 38 -15.51 32.00 -5.94
N SER A 39 -16.18 33.16 -5.88
CA SER A 39 -16.45 33.88 -4.63
C SER A 39 -17.61 33.26 -3.87
N PHE A 40 -17.49 33.20 -2.54
CA PHE A 40 -18.57 32.75 -1.68
C PHE A 40 -19.64 33.83 -1.50
N HIS A 41 -20.91 33.47 -1.66
CA HIS A 41 -22.05 34.37 -1.48
C HIS A 41 -22.96 33.85 -0.35
N LEU A 42 -23.19 34.66 0.68
CA LEU A 42 -24.01 34.22 1.82
C LEU A 42 -25.51 34.40 1.54
N ASN A 43 -26.25 33.30 1.38
CA ASN A 43 -27.70 33.33 1.44
C ASN A 43 -28.17 33.31 2.90
N ILE A 44 -28.66 34.45 3.39
CA ILE A 44 -29.02 34.64 4.81
C ILE A 44 -30.13 33.68 5.25
N SER A 45 -31.15 33.45 4.43
CA SER A 45 -32.30 32.60 4.82
C SER A 45 -31.88 31.14 4.94
N SER A 46 -31.17 30.61 3.94
CA SER A 46 -30.62 29.24 4.00
C SER A 46 -29.63 29.08 5.15
N PHE A 47 -28.80 30.10 5.42
CA PHE A 47 -27.84 30.08 6.53
C PHE A 47 -28.51 29.97 7.89
N ILE A 48 -29.57 30.77 8.15
CA ILE A 48 -30.31 30.73 9.42
C ILE A 48 -30.98 29.37 9.62
N ILE A 49 -31.64 28.83 8.58
CA ILE A 49 -32.30 27.51 8.63
C ILE A 49 -31.29 26.41 8.94
N LEU A 50 -30.17 26.36 8.21
CA LEU A 50 -29.11 25.39 8.43
C LEU A 50 -28.51 25.53 9.84
N CYS A 51 -28.34 26.76 10.33
CA CYS A 51 -27.80 27.02 11.66
C CYS A 51 -28.72 26.44 12.74
N PHE A 52 -30.03 26.63 12.61
CA PHE A 52 -31.00 26.04 13.52
C PHE A 52 -30.98 24.51 13.48
N LEU A 53 -30.96 23.90 12.28
CA LEU A 53 -30.91 22.45 12.12
C LEU A 53 -29.62 21.83 12.70
N PHE A 54 -28.46 22.43 12.42
CA PHE A 54 -27.18 21.96 12.96
C PHE A 54 -27.08 22.15 14.47
N LEU A 55 -27.67 23.23 15.01
CA LEU A 55 -27.72 23.43 16.46
C LEU A 55 -28.50 22.29 17.14
N LEU A 56 -29.70 21.97 16.64
CA LEU A 56 -30.50 20.85 17.15
C LEU A 56 -29.75 19.51 17.03
N PHE A 57 -29.11 19.27 15.89
CA PHE A 57 -28.34 18.05 15.65
C PHE A 57 -27.16 17.91 16.61
N LEU A 58 -26.35 18.95 16.77
CA LEU A 58 -25.18 18.93 17.65
C LEU A 58 -25.58 18.79 19.13
N LEU A 59 -26.62 19.50 19.58
CA LEU A 59 -27.15 19.36 20.93
C LEU A 59 -27.68 17.94 21.17
N GLY A 60 -28.40 17.36 20.19
CA GLY A 60 -28.88 15.98 20.25
C GLY A 60 -27.75 14.97 20.39
N LEU A 61 -26.69 15.09 19.57
CA LEU A 61 -25.50 14.24 19.66
C LEU A 61 -24.78 14.38 21.01
N TRP A 62 -24.62 15.61 21.50
CA TRP A 62 -23.95 15.90 22.76
C TRP A 62 -24.71 15.31 23.96
N ILE A 63 -26.04 15.48 23.99
CA ILE A 63 -26.93 14.92 25.02
C ILE A 63 -26.90 13.39 24.97
N LEU A 64 -27.04 12.80 23.79
CA LEU A 64 -27.07 11.35 23.59
C LEU A 64 -25.74 10.71 24.01
N PHE A 65 -24.61 11.25 23.53
CA PHE A 65 -23.30 10.74 23.88
C PHE A 65 -23.05 10.85 25.39
N SER A 66 -23.36 11.99 26.00
CA SER A 66 -23.21 12.19 27.44
C SER A 66 -24.08 11.23 28.26
N LYS A 67 -25.29 10.92 27.78
CA LYS A 67 -26.18 9.92 28.40
C LYS A 67 -25.59 8.51 28.31
N ILE A 68 -25.05 8.13 27.16
CA ILE A 68 -24.36 6.85 26.96
C ILE A 68 -23.16 6.75 27.92
N ILE A 69 -22.30 7.77 28.00
CA ILE A 69 -21.13 7.77 28.88
C ILE A 69 -21.53 7.70 30.36
N THR A 70 -22.56 8.44 30.77
CA THR A 70 -23.11 8.41 32.13
C THR A 70 -23.56 7.00 32.49
N ASN A 71 -24.28 6.33 31.60
CA ASN A 71 -24.76 4.96 31.81
C ASN A 71 -23.61 3.93 31.83
N LEU A 72 -22.64 4.06 30.92
CA LEU A 72 -21.52 3.11 30.79
C LEU A 72 -20.52 3.17 31.95
N PHE A 73 -20.25 4.37 32.48
CA PHE A 73 -19.19 4.59 33.49
C PHE A 73 -19.72 5.08 34.85
N SER A 74 -21.05 5.18 34.99
CA SER A 74 -21.75 5.62 36.21
C SER A 74 -21.21 6.96 36.75
N ILE A 75 -20.93 7.91 35.85
CA ILE A 75 -20.46 9.27 36.21
C ILE A 75 -21.64 10.24 36.22
N ASP A 76 -21.51 11.35 36.94
CA ASP A 76 -22.53 12.41 36.95
C ASP A 76 -22.77 12.97 35.54
N TYR A 77 -24.04 13.14 35.17
CA TYR A 77 -24.43 13.60 33.84
C TYR A 77 -23.86 14.99 33.50
N SER A 78 -23.84 15.92 34.46
CA SER A 78 -23.23 17.25 34.29
C SER A 78 -21.73 17.18 33.97
N LYS A 79 -21.03 16.24 34.61
CA LYS A 79 -19.61 16.00 34.36
C LYS A 79 -19.39 15.41 32.97
N ALA A 80 -20.22 14.44 32.55
CA ALA A 80 -20.18 13.87 31.21
C ALA A 80 -20.34 14.95 30.12
N LEU A 81 -21.34 15.83 30.29
CA LEU A 81 -21.59 16.97 29.39
C LEU A 81 -20.38 17.89 29.26
N SER A 82 -19.76 18.28 30.39
CA SER A 82 -18.59 19.17 30.39
C SER A 82 -17.37 18.55 29.71
N MET A 83 -17.16 17.24 29.89
CA MET A 83 -16.03 16.52 29.29
C MET A 83 -16.21 16.36 27.77
N ASP A 84 -17.44 16.16 27.31
CA ASP A 84 -17.71 15.94 25.88
C ASP A 84 -17.65 17.24 25.06
N LEU A 85 -17.91 18.41 25.67
CA LEU A 85 -17.86 19.71 24.99
C LEU A 85 -16.54 19.93 24.24
N LEU A 86 -15.41 19.59 24.88
CA LEU A 86 -14.07 19.79 24.31
C LEU A 86 -13.80 18.91 23.08
N THR A 87 -14.58 17.84 22.87
CA THR A 87 -14.42 16.96 21.70
C THR A 87 -14.86 17.63 20.39
N TYR A 88 -15.64 18.72 20.48
CA TYR A 88 -16.15 19.47 19.32
C TYR A 88 -15.23 20.60 18.85
N ILE A 89 -14.16 20.93 19.61
CA ILE A 89 -13.16 21.94 19.22
C ILE A 89 -12.67 21.79 17.77
N PRO A 90 -12.40 20.58 17.24
CA PRO A 90 -12.02 20.38 15.84
C PRO A 90 -12.94 21.04 14.80
N ILE A 91 -14.24 21.26 15.09
CA ILE A 91 -15.18 21.91 14.16
C ILE A 91 -14.73 23.34 13.83
N THR A 92 -14.06 24.02 14.76
CA THR A 92 -13.55 25.39 14.54
C THR A 92 -12.59 25.50 13.36
N PHE A 93 -11.94 24.41 12.97
CA PHE A 93 -11.00 24.40 11.85
C PHE A 93 -11.67 24.61 10.49
N PHE A 94 -12.98 24.43 10.35
CA PHE A 94 -13.70 24.80 9.13
C PHE A 94 -13.65 26.30 8.83
N LEU A 95 -13.31 27.15 9.80
CA LEU A 95 -13.02 28.57 9.58
C LEU A 95 -11.81 28.80 8.64
N LEU A 96 -11.00 27.77 8.38
CA LEU A 96 -9.89 27.85 7.42
C LEU A 96 -10.33 27.63 5.96
N LEU A 97 -11.53 27.11 5.71
CA LEU A 97 -12.01 26.83 4.36
C LEU A 97 -12.05 28.05 3.40
N PRO A 98 -12.31 29.29 3.84
CA PRO A 98 -12.21 30.46 2.97
C PRO A 98 -10.85 30.58 2.25
N PHE A 99 -9.75 30.12 2.85
CA PHE A 99 -8.43 30.17 2.20
C PHE A 99 -8.27 29.18 1.03
N THR A 100 -9.18 28.21 0.90
CA THR A 100 -9.13 27.23 -0.20
C THR A 100 -9.62 27.82 -1.52
N THR A 101 -10.53 28.80 -1.48
CA THR A 101 -11.05 29.47 -2.69
C THR A 101 -10.02 30.40 -3.31
N SER A 102 -9.11 30.99 -2.53
CA SER A 102 -7.96 31.74 -3.09
C SER A 102 -6.97 30.86 -3.85
N HIS A 103 -7.03 29.54 -3.66
CA HIS A 103 -6.24 28.57 -4.39
C HIS A 103 -7.15 27.62 -5.18
N TYR A 104 -8.02 28.19 -6.00
CA TYR A 104 -8.93 27.46 -6.86
C TYR A 104 -8.25 27.01 -8.17
N LEU A 105 -8.56 25.79 -8.61
CA LEU A 105 -8.11 25.25 -9.90
C LEU A 105 -9.28 24.63 -10.67
N SER A 106 -10.11 23.84 -9.98
CA SER A 106 -11.40 23.39 -10.47
C SER A 106 -12.39 23.12 -9.35
N SER A 107 -13.68 23.11 -9.66
CA SER A 107 -14.76 22.73 -8.72
C SER A 107 -14.55 21.33 -8.15
N ASP A 108 -14.25 20.34 -9.00
CA ASP A 108 -14.00 18.94 -8.59
C ASP A 108 -12.85 18.80 -7.58
N ASP A 109 -11.76 19.54 -7.78
CA ASP A 109 -10.61 19.54 -6.86
C ASP A 109 -11.00 20.18 -5.52
N LEU A 110 -11.68 21.34 -5.55
CA LEU A 110 -12.12 22.03 -4.34
C LEU A 110 -13.08 21.15 -3.53
N ILE A 111 -14.08 20.55 -4.16
CA ILE A 111 -15.02 19.61 -3.51
C ILE A 111 -14.26 18.45 -2.87
N SER A 112 -13.31 17.87 -3.59
CA SER A 112 -12.49 16.77 -3.08
C SER A 112 -11.68 17.18 -1.84
N ARG A 113 -11.08 18.38 -1.85
CA ARG A 113 -10.31 18.92 -0.72
C ARG A 113 -11.21 19.20 0.49
N ILE A 114 -12.37 19.83 0.28
CA ILE A 114 -13.34 20.09 1.35
C ILE A 114 -13.84 18.78 1.96
N ARG A 115 -14.22 17.79 1.14
CA ARG A 115 -14.65 16.46 1.62
C ARG A 115 -13.57 15.77 2.46
N LEU A 116 -12.32 15.79 2.01
CA LEU A 116 -11.20 15.24 2.78
C LEU A 116 -10.99 15.97 4.11
N PHE A 117 -11.12 17.29 4.11
CA PHE A 117 -11.00 18.09 5.32
C PHE A 117 -12.13 17.79 6.31
N THR A 118 -13.36 17.67 5.82
CA THR A 118 -14.52 17.27 6.62
C THR A 118 -14.28 15.90 7.26
N LEU A 119 -13.78 14.93 6.50
CA LEU A 119 -13.43 13.61 7.06
C LEU A 119 -12.32 13.72 8.13
N ALA A 120 -11.30 14.55 7.94
CA ALA A 120 -10.23 14.75 8.92
C ALA A 120 -10.74 15.42 10.22
N VAL A 121 -11.64 16.40 10.11
CA VAL A 121 -12.28 17.05 11.26
C VAL A 121 -13.19 16.07 12.00
N LEU A 122 -14.05 15.32 11.28
CA LEU A 122 -14.92 14.30 11.89
C LEU A 122 -14.11 13.20 12.58
N PHE A 123 -13.03 12.74 11.94
CA PHE A 123 -12.10 11.78 12.53
C PHE A 123 -11.47 12.32 13.82
N SER A 124 -11.12 13.61 13.85
CA SER A 124 -10.55 14.26 15.03
C SER A 124 -11.54 14.36 16.18
N VAL A 125 -12.81 14.73 15.90
CA VAL A 125 -13.89 14.69 16.90
C VAL A 125 -14.05 13.26 17.44
N PHE A 126 -14.10 12.27 16.56
CA PHE A 126 -14.21 10.87 16.94
C PHE A 126 -13.01 10.40 17.77
N TYR A 127 -11.79 10.75 17.37
CA TYR A 127 -10.56 10.45 18.10
C TYR A 127 -10.60 11.03 19.52
N LEU A 128 -11.02 12.29 19.68
CA LEU A 128 -11.13 12.90 21.00
C LEU A 128 -12.21 12.23 21.85
N LYS A 129 -13.34 11.84 21.27
CA LYS A 129 -14.36 11.03 21.97
C LYS A 129 -13.79 9.69 22.42
N VAL A 130 -13.06 8.98 21.56
CA VAL A 130 -12.40 7.71 21.90
C VAL A 130 -11.33 7.90 22.97
N ALA A 131 -10.50 8.95 22.88
CA ALA A 131 -9.50 9.27 23.89
C ALA A 131 -10.15 9.54 25.26
N ASN A 132 -11.30 10.22 25.28
CA ASN A 132 -12.07 10.47 26.48
C ASN A 132 -12.65 9.16 27.08
N VAL A 133 -13.25 8.32 26.23
CA VAL A 133 -13.73 6.98 26.63
C VAL A 133 -12.60 6.10 27.16
N TYR A 134 -11.44 6.11 26.50
CA TYR A 134 -10.27 5.35 26.92
C TYR A 134 -9.74 5.81 28.28
N ARG A 135 -9.68 7.13 28.49
CA ARG A 135 -9.34 7.71 29.80
C ARG A 135 -10.30 7.22 30.89
N LEU A 136 -11.62 7.32 30.64
CA LEU A 136 -12.64 6.86 31.57
C LEU A 136 -12.57 5.35 31.81
N ALA A 137 -12.24 4.55 30.80
CA ALA A 137 -12.05 3.11 30.93
C ALA A 137 -10.85 2.72 31.80
N ILE A 138 -9.80 3.55 31.83
CA ILE A 138 -8.66 3.37 32.75
C ILE A 138 -9.08 3.76 34.17
N GLU A 139 -9.74 4.91 34.34
CA GLU A 139 -10.15 5.43 35.65
C GLU A 139 -11.27 4.56 36.29
N ARG A 140 -12.16 3.98 35.46
CA ARG A 140 -13.32 3.19 35.88
C ARG A 140 -13.47 1.93 35.01
N PRO A 141 -12.71 0.86 35.30
CA PRO A 141 -12.59 -0.30 34.41
C PRO A 141 -13.80 -1.25 34.41
N SER A 142 -14.91 -0.94 35.07
CA SER A 142 -16.04 -1.87 35.32
C SER A 142 -16.65 -2.46 34.03
N PHE A 143 -16.90 -1.64 33.00
CA PHE A 143 -17.52 -2.09 31.75
C PHE A 143 -16.58 -2.92 30.86
N PHE A 144 -15.39 -2.37 30.54
CA PHE A 144 -14.43 -3.07 29.68
C PHE A 144 -13.83 -4.32 30.34
N LYS A 145 -13.81 -4.40 31.68
CA LYS A 145 -13.46 -5.64 32.39
C LYS A 145 -14.35 -6.79 31.96
N ASN A 146 -15.66 -6.61 31.79
CA ASN A 146 -16.56 -7.70 31.42
C ASN A 146 -16.31 -8.21 30.00
N LEU A 147 -16.07 -7.31 29.03
CA LEU A 147 -15.77 -7.69 27.65
C LEU A 147 -14.40 -8.39 27.54
N ILE A 148 -13.37 -7.82 28.18
CA ILE A 148 -12.02 -8.42 28.23
C ILE A 148 -12.07 -9.75 28.97
N LYS A 149 -12.83 -9.86 30.06
CA LYS A 149 -13.03 -11.11 30.81
C LYS A 149 -13.68 -12.16 29.93
N LYS A 150 -14.74 -11.82 29.18
CA LYS A 150 -15.44 -12.72 28.25
C LYS A 150 -14.53 -13.21 27.12
N LEU A 151 -13.69 -12.34 26.55
CA LEU A 151 -12.72 -12.74 25.52
C LEU A 151 -11.62 -13.63 26.13
N SER A 152 -11.09 -13.24 27.29
CA SER A 152 -10.04 -13.98 28.00
C SER A 152 -10.51 -15.35 28.49
N SER A 153 -11.80 -15.51 28.80
CA SER A 153 -12.39 -16.77 29.28
C SER A 153 -12.63 -17.80 28.17
N LEU A 154 -12.47 -17.41 26.89
CA LEU A 154 -12.55 -18.38 25.80
C LEU A 154 -11.38 -19.37 25.89
N SER A 155 -11.65 -20.66 25.60
CA SER A 155 -10.58 -21.64 25.47
C SER A 155 -9.66 -21.27 24.29
N LEU A 156 -8.40 -21.69 24.36
CA LEU A 156 -7.41 -21.41 23.30
C LEU A 156 -7.94 -21.83 21.92
N LYS A 157 -8.58 -23.01 21.81
CA LYS A 157 -9.19 -23.49 20.56
C LYS A 157 -10.23 -22.51 20.01
N LYS A 158 -11.17 -22.05 20.85
CA LYS A 158 -12.20 -21.08 20.45
C LYS A 158 -11.58 -19.74 20.01
N LYS A 159 -10.54 -19.27 20.72
CA LYS A 159 -9.80 -18.05 20.34
C LYS A 159 -9.14 -18.21 18.97
N LEU A 160 -8.43 -19.32 18.73
CA LEU A 160 -7.77 -19.57 17.44
C LEU A 160 -8.76 -19.61 16.28
N ILE A 161 -9.93 -20.25 16.46
CA ILE A 161 -11.00 -20.26 15.45
C ILE A 161 -11.50 -18.84 15.18
N LEU A 162 -11.76 -18.06 16.23
CA LEU A 162 -12.23 -16.68 16.08
C LEU A 162 -11.21 -15.80 15.34
N LEU A 163 -9.93 -15.84 15.75
CA LEU A 163 -8.86 -15.08 15.11
C LEU A 163 -8.66 -15.51 13.64
N PHE A 164 -8.76 -16.81 13.37
CA PHE A 164 -8.69 -17.33 12.00
C PHE A 164 -9.83 -16.80 11.12
N ILE A 165 -11.08 -16.87 11.61
CA ILE A 165 -12.26 -16.38 10.88
C ILE A 165 -12.16 -14.88 10.65
N ILE A 166 -11.76 -14.09 11.66
CA ILE A 166 -11.59 -12.64 11.51
C ILE A 166 -10.53 -12.33 10.45
N ALA A 167 -9.39 -13.02 10.47
CA ALA A 167 -8.35 -12.85 9.46
C ALA A 167 -8.85 -13.18 8.06
N LEU A 168 -9.56 -14.30 7.89
CA LEU A 168 -10.18 -14.67 6.62
C LEU A 168 -11.16 -13.60 6.11
N ILE A 169 -12.07 -13.12 6.96
CA ILE A 169 -13.05 -12.10 6.57
C ILE A 169 -12.34 -10.82 6.10
N LEU A 170 -11.32 -10.36 6.82
CA LEU A 170 -10.61 -9.12 6.48
C LEU A 170 -9.77 -9.25 5.22
N TYR A 171 -9.06 -10.37 5.03
CA TYR A 171 -8.32 -10.62 3.79
C TYR A 171 -9.26 -10.72 2.59
N ASN A 172 -10.34 -11.50 2.70
CA ASN A 172 -11.29 -11.66 1.60
C ASN A 172 -12.09 -10.39 1.33
N GLY A 173 -12.36 -9.55 2.34
CA GLY A 173 -12.89 -8.20 2.15
C GLY A 173 -11.93 -7.32 1.32
N GLY A 174 -10.62 -7.39 1.59
CA GLY A 174 -9.60 -6.75 0.76
C GLY A 174 -9.57 -7.31 -0.67
N SER A 175 -9.70 -8.63 -0.83
CA SER A 175 -9.77 -9.29 -2.13
C SER A 175 -10.96 -8.79 -2.96
N VAL A 176 -12.16 -8.76 -2.38
CA VAL A 176 -13.38 -8.26 -3.04
C VAL A 176 -13.22 -6.79 -3.45
N LEU A 177 -12.66 -5.95 -2.59
CA LEU A 177 -12.40 -4.55 -2.92
C LEU A 177 -11.46 -4.41 -4.13
N MET A 178 -10.37 -5.18 -4.18
CA MET A 178 -9.46 -5.16 -5.32
C MET A 178 -10.11 -5.67 -6.61
N ILE A 179 -10.85 -6.78 -6.55
CA ILE A 179 -11.55 -7.34 -7.72
C ILE A 179 -12.61 -6.35 -8.24
N SER A 180 -13.36 -5.71 -7.33
CA SER A 180 -14.33 -4.67 -7.68
C SER A 180 -13.70 -3.43 -8.33
N GLY A 181 -12.44 -3.14 -7.97
CA GLY A 181 -11.61 -2.11 -8.61
C GLY A 181 -10.97 -2.54 -9.94
N GLY A 182 -11.35 -3.69 -10.51
CA GLY A 182 -10.85 -4.18 -11.80
C GLY A 182 -9.47 -4.85 -11.73
N ILE A 183 -8.97 -5.15 -10.53
CA ILE A 183 -7.63 -5.74 -10.35
C ILE A 183 -7.71 -7.25 -10.42
N THR A 184 -7.09 -7.80 -11.46
CA THR A 184 -6.86 -9.24 -11.64
C THR A 184 -5.42 -9.60 -11.29
N PHE A 185 -5.00 -10.83 -11.63
CA PHE A 185 -3.62 -11.28 -11.51
C PHE A 185 -2.65 -10.43 -12.35
N SER A 186 -1.43 -10.25 -11.85
CA SER A 186 -0.38 -9.49 -12.54
C SER A 186 1.02 -9.99 -12.16
N GLY A 187 2.06 -9.47 -12.83
CA GLY A 187 3.43 -9.90 -12.56
C GLY A 187 3.62 -11.39 -12.84
N ASP A 188 4.12 -12.14 -11.85
CA ASP A 188 4.35 -13.58 -12.01
C ASP A 188 3.09 -14.43 -11.81
N GLU A 189 2.03 -13.89 -11.18
CA GLU A 189 0.83 -14.63 -10.78
C GLU A 189 0.18 -15.41 -11.96
N PRO A 190 -0.04 -14.81 -13.14
CA PRO A 190 -0.63 -15.51 -14.28
C PRO A 190 0.17 -16.74 -14.72
N HIS A 191 1.49 -16.69 -14.60
CA HIS A 191 2.36 -17.77 -15.07
C HIS A 191 2.32 -18.99 -14.14
N PHE A 192 2.12 -18.77 -12.84
CA PHE A 192 1.85 -19.89 -11.93
C PHE A 192 0.48 -20.51 -12.19
N LEU A 193 -0.53 -19.71 -12.51
CA LEU A 193 -1.87 -20.21 -12.85
C LEU A 193 -1.90 -20.96 -14.18
N LEU A 194 -1.07 -20.57 -15.14
CA LEU A 194 -0.97 -21.28 -16.41
C LEU A 194 -0.45 -22.72 -16.21
N ILE A 195 0.44 -22.94 -15.23
CA ILE A 195 0.86 -24.29 -14.83
C ILE A 195 -0.34 -25.08 -14.28
N SER A 196 -1.11 -24.48 -13.37
CA SER A 196 -2.34 -25.12 -12.86
C SER A 196 -3.35 -25.39 -13.98
N HIS A 197 -3.42 -24.53 -14.99
CA HIS A 197 -4.31 -24.72 -16.12
C HIS A 197 -3.91 -25.91 -16.99
N SER A 198 -2.63 -25.96 -17.39
CA SER A 198 -2.07 -27.07 -18.17
C SER A 198 -2.24 -28.41 -17.45
N LEU A 199 -2.03 -28.44 -16.13
CA LEU A 199 -2.28 -29.66 -15.34
C LEU A 199 -3.75 -30.11 -15.35
N LEU A 200 -4.70 -29.18 -15.44
CA LEU A 200 -6.14 -29.50 -15.45
C LEU A 200 -6.62 -29.96 -16.83
N GLU A 201 -6.23 -29.25 -17.90
CA GLU A 201 -6.73 -29.49 -19.26
C GLU A 201 -5.85 -30.49 -20.03
N ASP A 202 -4.53 -30.36 -19.90
CA ASP A 202 -3.55 -31.08 -20.72
C ASP A 202 -2.90 -32.25 -19.94
N GLY A 203 -2.93 -32.21 -18.60
CA GLY A 203 -2.34 -33.23 -17.74
C GLY A 203 -0.80 -33.21 -17.72
N ASP A 204 -0.16 -32.12 -18.18
CA ASP A 204 1.29 -32.01 -18.26
C ASP A 204 1.82 -30.63 -17.77
N PHE A 205 3.13 -30.38 -17.99
CA PHE A 205 3.81 -29.12 -17.63
C PHE A 205 4.27 -28.32 -18.87
N ASN A 206 3.91 -28.76 -20.08
CA ASN A 206 4.31 -28.13 -21.33
C ASN A 206 3.35 -26.98 -21.65
N LEU A 207 3.82 -25.76 -21.49
CA LEU A 207 3.01 -24.54 -21.63
C LEU A 207 2.96 -23.99 -23.06
N ALA A 208 3.59 -24.67 -24.04
CA ALA A 208 3.76 -24.13 -25.39
C ALA A 208 2.41 -23.89 -26.09
N ASN A 209 1.51 -24.88 -26.03
CA ASN A 209 0.13 -24.76 -26.51
C ASN A 209 -0.61 -23.67 -25.73
N ASN A 210 -0.49 -23.62 -24.40
CA ASN A 210 -1.27 -22.68 -23.60
C ASN A 210 -0.90 -21.21 -23.86
N TYR A 211 0.39 -20.91 -24.06
CA TYR A 211 0.81 -19.57 -24.47
C TYR A 211 0.35 -19.23 -25.90
N SER A 212 0.38 -20.20 -26.82
CA SER A 212 -0.10 -20.04 -28.19
C SER A 212 -1.61 -19.74 -28.23
N ASN A 213 -2.39 -20.51 -27.47
CA ASN A 213 -3.84 -20.41 -27.36
C ASN A 213 -4.31 -19.23 -26.50
N LYS A 214 -3.38 -18.61 -25.76
CA LYS A 214 -3.65 -17.53 -24.80
C LYS A 214 -4.62 -17.95 -23.70
N ASP A 215 -4.45 -19.16 -23.17
CA ASP A 215 -5.35 -19.70 -22.14
C ASP A 215 -5.35 -18.86 -20.84
N TYR A 216 -4.32 -18.04 -20.64
CA TYR A 216 -4.28 -17.05 -19.55
C TYR A 216 -5.43 -16.01 -19.61
N THR A 217 -6.11 -15.87 -20.75
CA THR A 217 -7.32 -15.03 -20.88
C THR A 217 -8.52 -15.57 -20.12
N LYS A 218 -8.50 -16.83 -19.64
CA LYS A 218 -9.52 -17.39 -18.75
C LYS A 218 -9.54 -16.73 -17.36
N TYR A 219 -8.45 -16.11 -16.93
CA TYR A 219 -8.33 -15.47 -15.62
C TYR A 219 -7.68 -14.07 -15.67
N MET A 220 -7.42 -13.57 -16.87
CA MET A 220 -6.94 -12.21 -17.15
C MET A 220 -7.89 -11.50 -18.10
N GLN A 221 -7.75 -10.18 -18.22
CA GLN A 221 -8.52 -9.43 -19.21
C GLN A 221 -8.14 -9.87 -20.65
N PRO A 222 -9.10 -10.12 -21.56
CA PRO A 222 -8.83 -10.69 -22.90
C PRO A 222 -7.86 -9.90 -23.78
N GLN A 223 -7.73 -8.60 -23.50
CA GLN A 223 -6.94 -7.65 -24.28
C GLN A 223 -5.46 -7.61 -23.83
N VAL A 224 -5.13 -8.25 -22.71
CA VAL A 224 -3.77 -8.29 -22.18
C VAL A 224 -3.00 -9.40 -22.89
N LYS A 225 -1.87 -9.06 -23.51
CA LYS A 225 -0.89 -10.04 -23.99
C LYS A 225 0.27 -10.10 -23.01
N ILE A 226 0.61 -11.30 -22.54
CA ILE A 226 1.76 -11.53 -21.66
C ILE A 226 2.90 -12.20 -22.43
N ARG A 227 4.14 -11.86 -22.07
CA ARG A 227 5.32 -12.53 -22.63
C ARG A 227 5.48 -13.90 -21.95
N PRO A 228 5.74 -15.00 -22.69
CA PRO A 228 5.97 -16.30 -22.08
C PRO A 228 7.11 -16.30 -21.06
N HIS A 229 6.87 -16.89 -19.90
CA HIS A 229 7.88 -17.10 -18.84
C HIS A 229 8.42 -18.52 -18.89
N THR A 230 9.19 -18.83 -19.94
CA THR A 230 9.73 -20.16 -20.18
C THR A 230 11.22 -20.22 -19.86
N ALA A 231 11.67 -21.34 -19.27
CA ALA A 231 13.06 -21.56 -18.94
C ALA A 231 13.91 -21.68 -20.23
N PRO A 232 15.09 -21.04 -20.28
CA PRO A 232 16.01 -21.25 -21.40
C PRO A 232 16.34 -22.72 -21.61
N ARG A 233 16.68 -23.10 -22.85
CA ARG A 233 17.04 -24.48 -23.25
C ARG A 233 15.91 -25.52 -23.16
N THR A 234 14.65 -25.08 -23.05
CA THR A 234 13.46 -25.96 -23.03
C THR A 234 12.60 -25.86 -24.29
N LYS A 235 13.13 -25.28 -25.39
CA LYS A 235 12.38 -24.99 -26.62
C LYS A 235 11.08 -24.19 -26.39
N GLY A 236 10.98 -23.46 -25.28
CA GLY A 236 9.79 -22.69 -24.91
C GLY A 236 8.66 -23.52 -24.29
N GLN A 237 8.92 -24.75 -23.87
CA GLN A 237 7.90 -25.66 -23.31
C GLN A 237 7.70 -25.44 -21.81
N TYR A 238 8.78 -25.40 -21.03
CA TYR A 238 8.67 -25.45 -19.57
C TYR A 238 8.86 -24.08 -18.94
N SER A 239 8.12 -23.84 -17.85
CA SER A 239 8.18 -22.60 -17.07
C SER A 239 9.54 -22.40 -16.41
N PHE A 240 9.97 -21.16 -16.21
CA PHE A 240 11.08 -20.89 -15.28
C PHE A 240 10.63 -20.77 -13.82
N HIS A 241 9.33 -20.85 -13.56
CA HIS A 241 8.75 -20.86 -12.22
C HIS A 241 8.58 -22.29 -11.72
N SER A 242 8.86 -22.52 -10.44
CA SER A 242 8.66 -23.83 -9.81
C SER A 242 7.17 -24.11 -9.57
N PRO A 243 6.72 -25.38 -9.69
CA PRO A 243 5.29 -25.72 -9.69
C PRO A 243 4.66 -25.81 -8.29
N GLY A 244 5.43 -25.68 -7.20
CA GLY A 244 4.94 -25.95 -5.85
C GLY A 244 3.77 -25.07 -5.43
N LEU A 245 3.74 -23.79 -5.83
CA LEU A 245 2.59 -22.93 -5.57
C LEU A 245 1.36 -23.35 -6.38
N SER A 246 1.56 -23.59 -7.68
CA SER A 246 0.52 -24.02 -8.62
C SER A 246 -0.14 -25.33 -8.18
N PHE A 247 0.66 -26.27 -7.66
CA PHE A 247 0.18 -27.55 -7.14
C PHE A 247 -0.56 -27.38 -5.81
N LEU A 248 0.00 -26.61 -4.86
CA LEU A 248 -0.60 -26.41 -3.55
C LEU A 248 -1.99 -25.74 -3.64
N LEU A 249 -2.17 -24.84 -4.61
CA LEU A 249 -3.43 -24.14 -4.82
C LEU A 249 -4.25 -24.69 -5.99
N PHE A 250 -3.83 -25.82 -6.57
CA PHE A 250 -4.54 -26.50 -7.65
C PHE A 250 -6.01 -26.81 -7.32
N PRO A 251 -6.38 -27.28 -6.10
CA PRO A 251 -7.80 -27.50 -5.77
C PRO A 251 -8.65 -26.23 -5.86
N PHE A 252 -8.08 -25.06 -5.51
CA PHE A 252 -8.78 -23.79 -5.61
C PHE A 252 -8.90 -23.32 -7.06
N TYR A 253 -7.93 -23.65 -7.92
CA TYR A 253 -8.02 -23.41 -9.35
C TYR A 253 -9.14 -24.25 -9.98
N ILE A 254 -9.19 -25.55 -9.68
CA ILE A 254 -10.26 -26.46 -10.14
C ILE A 254 -11.63 -25.95 -9.71
N LEU A 255 -11.79 -25.60 -8.43
CA LEU A 255 -13.06 -25.06 -7.95
C LEU A 255 -13.39 -23.74 -8.64
N GLY A 256 -12.40 -22.90 -8.89
CA GLY A 256 -12.55 -21.62 -9.59
C GLY A 256 -12.92 -21.74 -11.07
N SER A 257 -12.46 -22.79 -11.77
CA SER A 257 -12.68 -22.96 -13.21
C SER A 257 -14.13 -23.22 -13.61
N PHE A 258 -14.99 -23.58 -12.65
CA PHE A 258 -16.44 -23.72 -12.86
C PHE A 258 -17.19 -22.39 -12.87
N PHE A 259 -16.52 -21.27 -12.60
CA PHE A 259 -17.15 -19.96 -12.42
C PHE A 259 -16.57 -18.88 -13.35
N ASP A 260 -17.18 -17.69 -13.31
CA ASP A 260 -16.66 -16.53 -14.02
C ASP A 260 -15.28 -16.08 -13.51
N VAL A 261 -14.63 -15.20 -14.28
CA VAL A 261 -13.29 -14.68 -13.98
C VAL A 261 -13.20 -14.06 -12.57
N LYS A 262 -14.23 -13.34 -12.12
CA LYS A 262 -14.19 -12.64 -10.82
C LYS A 262 -14.24 -13.64 -9.68
N LEU A 263 -15.11 -14.64 -9.76
CA LEU A 263 -15.25 -15.65 -8.73
C LEU A 263 -14.06 -16.63 -8.74
N LEU A 264 -13.52 -16.97 -9.91
CA LEU A 264 -12.26 -17.71 -10.05
C LEU A 264 -11.12 -16.98 -9.31
N VAL A 265 -10.92 -15.69 -9.59
CA VAL A 265 -9.89 -14.88 -8.92
C VAL A 265 -10.13 -14.86 -7.41
N PHE A 266 -11.39 -14.71 -6.97
CA PHE A 266 -11.74 -14.72 -5.55
C PHE A 266 -11.39 -16.05 -4.87
N ILE A 267 -11.75 -17.20 -5.46
CA ILE A 267 -11.50 -18.54 -4.88
C ILE A 267 -10.01 -18.82 -4.73
N ILE A 268 -9.19 -18.43 -5.71
CA ILE A 268 -7.73 -18.58 -5.64
C ILE A 268 -7.14 -17.70 -4.54
N ARG A 269 -7.59 -16.44 -4.43
CA ARG A 269 -7.17 -15.52 -3.36
C ARG A 269 -7.65 -16.00 -1.98
N PHE A 270 -8.82 -16.63 -1.90
CA PHE A 270 -9.32 -17.27 -0.69
C PHE A 270 -8.36 -18.39 -0.25
N GLY A 271 -7.87 -19.23 -1.17
CA GLY A 271 -6.84 -20.23 -0.90
C GLY A 271 -5.57 -19.64 -0.27
N MET A 272 -5.04 -18.54 -0.84
CA MET A 272 -3.91 -17.81 -0.24
C MET A 272 -4.22 -17.26 1.16
N SER A 273 -5.45 -16.77 1.38
CA SER A 273 -5.85 -16.15 2.64
C SER A 273 -5.85 -17.11 3.82
N ILE A 274 -6.04 -18.41 3.57
CA ILE A 274 -5.93 -19.47 4.57
C ILE A 274 -4.51 -19.51 5.13
N PHE A 275 -3.49 -19.52 4.26
CA PHE A 275 -2.09 -19.54 4.69
C PHE A 275 -1.70 -18.24 5.42
N GLY A 276 -2.20 -17.09 4.96
CA GLY A 276 -2.03 -15.82 5.66
C GLY A 276 -2.64 -15.81 7.06
N ALA A 277 -3.82 -16.39 7.22
CA ALA A 277 -4.50 -16.49 8.51
C ALA A 277 -3.77 -17.46 9.45
N LEU A 278 -3.32 -18.60 8.94
CA LEU A 278 -2.53 -19.58 9.69
C LEU A 278 -1.18 -18.99 10.16
N LEU A 279 -0.49 -18.22 9.31
CA LEU A 279 0.72 -17.50 9.69
C LEU A 279 0.43 -16.52 10.84
N GLY A 280 -0.64 -15.74 10.75
CA GLY A 280 -1.07 -14.87 11.83
C GLY A 280 -1.31 -15.62 13.14
N LEU A 281 -1.98 -16.77 13.10
CA LEU A 281 -2.16 -17.61 14.29
C LEU A 281 -0.84 -18.10 14.88
N GLN A 282 0.17 -18.41 14.05
CA GLN A 282 1.50 -18.76 14.57
C GLN A 282 2.13 -17.59 15.32
N ILE A 283 1.96 -16.34 14.87
CA ILE A 283 2.44 -15.14 15.58
C ILE A 283 1.75 -15.02 16.94
N PHE A 284 0.43 -15.19 16.98
CA PHE A 284 -0.33 -15.20 18.24
C PHE A 284 0.19 -16.27 19.22
N LEU A 285 0.34 -17.51 18.74
CA LEU A 285 0.82 -18.63 19.56
C LEU A 285 2.26 -18.40 20.05
N PHE A 286 3.15 -17.95 19.16
CA PHE A 286 4.53 -17.63 19.52
C PHE A 286 4.56 -16.57 20.62
N ALA A 287 3.79 -15.49 20.49
CA ALA A 287 3.77 -14.41 21.46
C ALA A 287 3.22 -14.85 22.82
N CYS A 288 2.16 -15.67 22.84
CA CYS A 288 1.65 -16.29 24.06
C CYS A 288 2.72 -17.14 24.76
N GLN A 289 3.45 -17.99 24.00
CA GLN A 289 4.48 -18.86 24.55
C GLN A 289 5.74 -18.10 25.00
N LYS A 290 6.12 -17.04 24.26
CA LYS A 290 7.35 -16.28 24.53
C LYS A 290 7.23 -15.32 25.70
N TRP A 291 6.10 -14.62 25.81
CA TRP A 291 5.94 -13.51 26.75
C TRP A 291 4.83 -13.70 27.78
N ASN A 292 4.06 -14.80 27.71
CA ASN A 292 2.93 -15.08 28.60
C ASN A 292 1.97 -13.89 28.75
N ASN A 293 1.77 -13.15 27.65
CA ASN A 293 0.97 -11.93 27.62
C ASN A 293 0.01 -11.98 26.45
N GLU A 294 -1.24 -12.34 26.72
CA GLU A 294 -2.28 -12.50 25.70
C GLU A 294 -2.61 -11.18 24.99
N LYS A 295 -2.61 -10.05 25.71
CA LYS A 295 -2.90 -8.74 25.11
C LYS A 295 -1.83 -8.36 24.08
N LEU A 296 -0.58 -8.60 24.42
CA LEU A 296 0.53 -8.42 23.49
C LEU A 296 0.40 -9.36 22.30
N ALA A 297 0.06 -10.63 22.53
CA ALA A 297 -0.12 -11.61 21.46
C ALA A 297 -1.23 -11.22 20.48
N LEU A 298 -2.38 -10.73 20.97
CA LEU A 298 -3.46 -10.21 20.15
C LEU A 298 -3.03 -8.96 19.37
N CYS A 299 -2.29 -8.05 20.02
CA CYS A 299 -1.76 -6.86 19.36
C CYS A 299 -0.78 -7.22 18.23
N LEU A 300 0.16 -8.14 18.46
CA LEU A 300 1.10 -8.59 17.44
C LEU A 300 0.41 -9.33 16.31
N TRP A 301 -0.56 -10.21 16.61
CA TRP A 301 -1.38 -10.86 15.59
C TRP A 301 -2.06 -9.82 14.69
N PHE A 302 -2.75 -8.85 15.29
CA PHE A 302 -3.50 -7.83 14.55
C PHE A 302 -2.57 -6.96 13.69
N LEU A 303 -1.50 -6.41 14.29
CA LEU A 303 -0.59 -5.52 13.56
C LEU A 303 0.21 -6.24 12.48
N PHE A 304 0.63 -7.48 12.73
CA PHE A 304 1.35 -8.26 11.73
C PHE A 304 0.45 -8.67 10.57
N SER A 305 -0.76 -9.19 10.86
CA SER A 305 -1.67 -9.70 9.83
C SER A 305 -2.27 -8.58 8.96
N PHE A 306 -2.60 -7.42 9.54
CA PHE A 306 -3.39 -6.40 8.85
C PHE A 306 -2.59 -5.17 8.41
N THR A 307 -1.27 -5.28 8.32
CA THR A 307 -0.41 -4.26 7.74
C THR A 307 0.36 -4.79 6.53
N ALA A 308 0.84 -3.88 5.68
CA ALA A 308 1.74 -4.26 4.60
C ALA A 308 3.05 -4.84 5.17
N PRO A 309 3.65 -5.86 4.55
CA PRO A 309 3.24 -6.48 3.29
C PRO A 309 2.31 -7.69 3.47
N VAL A 310 2.20 -8.24 4.69
CA VAL A 310 1.53 -9.52 4.99
C VAL A 310 0.09 -9.52 4.51
N PHE A 311 -0.64 -8.42 4.72
CA PHE A 311 -2.03 -8.30 4.27
C PHE A 311 -2.18 -8.56 2.77
N PHE A 312 -1.36 -7.91 1.94
CA PHE A 312 -1.44 -8.04 0.48
C PHE A 312 -0.97 -9.41 0.02
N TYR A 313 0.15 -9.91 0.53
CA TYR A 313 0.62 -11.24 0.13
C TYR A 313 -0.27 -12.39 0.61
N SER A 314 -1.16 -12.15 1.58
CA SER A 314 -2.19 -13.12 1.97
C SER A 314 -3.32 -13.25 0.93
N ILE A 315 -3.37 -12.36 -0.06
CA ILE A 315 -4.39 -12.37 -1.13
C ILE A 315 -3.79 -12.25 -2.54
N HIS A 316 -2.48 -12.41 -2.69
CA HIS A 316 -1.80 -12.47 -3.99
C HIS A 316 -1.15 -13.84 -4.17
N PHE A 317 -1.12 -14.34 -5.39
CA PHE A 317 -0.68 -15.69 -5.74
C PHE A 317 0.85 -15.79 -5.79
N TYR A 318 1.45 -15.81 -4.60
CA TYR A 318 2.89 -15.75 -4.40
C TYR A 318 3.35 -16.74 -3.30
N PRO A 319 4.47 -17.45 -3.46
CA PRO A 319 4.92 -18.46 -2.48
C PRO A 319 5.35 -17.89 -1.12
N GLU A 320 5.58 -16.59 -1.02
CA GLU A 320 6.26 -15.97 0.11
C GLU A 320 5.55 -16.17 1.46
N ILE A 321 4.21 -16.08 1.50
CA ILE A 321 3.43 -16.27 2.74
C ILE A 321 3.43 -17.73 3.18
N ILE A 322 3.43 -18.67 2.23
CA ILE A 322 3.50 -20.10 2.51
C ILE A 322 4.87 -20.45 3.11
N VAL A 323 5.95 -19.94 2.50
CA VAL A 323 7.32 -20.11 3.03
C VAL A 323 7.47 -19.45 4.41
N ALA A 324 6.88 -18.26 4.62
CA ALA A 324 6.86 -17.62 5.93
C ALA A 324 6.12 -18.47 6.97
N PHE A 325 4.96 -19.01 6.62
CA PHE A 325 4.17 -19.89 7.51
C PHE A 325 4.94 -21.16 7.87
N PHE A 326 5.46 -21.87 6.88
CA PHE A 326 6.16 -23.14 7.06
C PHE A 326 7.48 -22.96 7.83
N SER A 327 8.25 -21.92 7.54
CA SER A 327 9.49 -21.64 8.29
C SER A 327 9.18 -21.28 9.74
N PHE A 328 8.14 -20.47 9.97
CA PHE A 328 7.82 -19.99 11.30
C PHE A 328 7.15 -21.04 12.20
N ILE A 329 6.29 -21.91 11.65
CA ILE A 329 5.71 -23.01 12.44
C ILE A 329 6.81 -23.98 12.91
N VAL A 330 7.74 -24.34 12.03
CA VAL A 330 8.90 -25.18 12.38
C VAL A 330 9.75 -24.49 13.43
N PHE A 331 10.12 -23.22 13.23
CA PHE A 331 10.90 -22.45 14.18
C PHE A 331 10.23 -22.39 15.57
N ARG A 332 8.91 -22.15 15.63
CA ARG A 332 8.14 -22.11 16.89
C ARG A 332 8.16 -23.48 17.59
N LEU A 333 7.98 -24.58 16.85
CA LEU A 333 8.06 -25.93 17.40
C LEU A 333 9.46 -26.20 17.99
N LEU A 334 10.54 -25.85 17.29
CA LEU A 334 11.91 -26.01 17.80
C LEU A 334 12.17 -25.19 19.07
N CYS A 335 11.56 -24.01 19.19
CA CYS A 335 11.72 -23.15 20.36
C CYS A 335 10.99 -23.67 21.60
N PHE A 336 9.74 -24.13 21.46
CA PHE A 336 8.83 -24.32 22.59
C PHE A 336 8.37 -25.76 22.84
N SER A 337 8.59 -26.69 21.91
CA SER A 337 8.22 -28.09 22.13
C SER A 337 9.12 -28.74 23.18
N LYS A 338 8.51 -29.43 24.16
CA LYS A 338 9.25 -30.21 25.17
C LYS A 338 9.76 -31.54 24.59
N SER A 339 8.95 -32.15 23.74
CA SER A 339 9.25 -33.38 23.00
C SER A 339 8.66 -33.30 21.59
N PHE A 340 9.17 -34.15 20.69
CA PHE A 340 8.69 -34.25 19.32
C PHE A 340 8.07 -35.62 19.10
N SER A 341 6.81 -35.64 18.64
CA SER A 341 6.20 -36.87 18.13
C SER A 341 6.77 -37.22 16.76
N ARG A 342 6.69 -38.49 16.37
CA ARG A 342 7.10 -38.96 15.03
C ARG A 342 6.42 -38.16 13.92
N PHE A 343 5.13 -37.88 14.08
CA PHE A 343 4.37 -37.02 13.17
C PHE A 343 4.92 -35.60 13.10
N SER A 344 5.25 -34.97 14.23
CA SER A 344 5.81 -33.62 14.22
C SER A 344 7.20 -33.54 13.55
N LEU A 345 8.01 -34.58 13.68
CA LEU A 345 9.30 -34.70 12.99
C LEU A 345 9.10 -34.84 11.48
N PHE A 346 8.19 -35.72 11.08
CA PHE A 346 7.81 -35.92 9.68
C PHE A 346 7.32 -34.63 9.04
N VAL A 347 6.34 -33.96 9.66
CA VAL A 347 5.82 -32.69 9.17
C VAL A 347 6.91 -31.63 9.12
N SER A 348 7.80 -31.55 10.12
CA SER A 348 8.89 -30.55 10.10
C SER A 348 9.87 -30.78 8.94
N GLY A 349 10.29 -32.02 8.70
CA GLY A 349 11.16 -32.37 7.57
C GLY A 349 10.50 -32.10 6.22
N PHE A 350 9.23 -32.48 6.08
CA PHE A 350 8.41 -32.21 4.90
C PHE A 350 8.29 -30.70 4.61
N LEU A 351 7.89 -29.91 5.62
CA LEU A 351 7.66 -28.47 5.45
C LEU A 351 8.94 -27.73 5.05
N ILE A 352 10.09 -27.99 5.71
CA ILE A 352 11.36 -27.35 5.36
C ILE A 352 11.77 -27.70 3.94
N SER A 353 11.74 -28.99 3.58
CA SER A 353 12.24 -29.47 2.29
C SER A 353 11.32 -29.12 1.12
N SER A 354 10.04 -28.80 1.39
CA SER A 354 9.11 -28.28 0.38
C SER A 354 9.54 -26.94 -0.24
N PHE A 355 10.46 -26.20 0.39
CA PHE A 355 10.90 -24.88 -0.08
C PHE A 355 11.52 -24.91 -1.47
N ILE A 356 12.19 -26.02 -1.81
CA ILE A 356 12.79 -26.22 -3.13
C ILE A 356 11.74 -26.21 -4.25
N TRP A 357 10.52 -26.69 -3.97
CA TRP A 357 9.40 -26.75 -4.91
C TRP A 357 8.73 -25.40 -5.14
N PHE A 358 8.88 -24.44 -4.21
CA PHE A 358 8.34 -23.09 -4.40
C PHE A 358 9.26 -22.21 -5.22
N HIS A 359 10.58 -22.32 -5.01
CA HIS A 359 11.63 -21.72 -5.83
C HIS A 359 13.02 -22.14 -5.31
N ALA A 360 13.70 -23.05 -6.01
CA ALA A 360 14.96 -23.65 -5.54
C ALA A 360 16.06 -22.62 -5.20
N LEU A 361 16.47 -21.79 -6.16
CA LEU A 361 17.55 -20.80 -5.95
C LEU A 361 17.22 -19.75 -4.87
N LYS A 362 15.95 -19.42 -4.69
CA LYS A 362 15.52 -18.35 -3.80
C LYS A 362 15.40 -18.85 -2.36
N TYR A 363 14.71 -19.97 -2.14
CA TYR A 363 14.37 -20.42 -0.79
C TYR A 363 15.36 -21.41 -0.17
N ILE A 364 16.38 -21.88 -0.93
CA ILE A 364 17.50 -22.64 -0.36
C ILE A 364 18.20 -21.89 0.78
N PHE A 365 18.26 -20.56 0.69
CA PHE A 365 18.88 -19.68 1.68
C PHE A 365 18.07 -19.53 2.98
N ILE A 366 16.82 -20.00 3.03
CA ILE A 366 16.05 -20.17 4.27
C ILE A 366 16.05 -21.66 4.68
N MET A 367 15.89 -22.54 3.70
CA MET A 367 15.83 -23.99 3.87
C MET A 367 17.07 -24.53 4.59
N VAL A 368 18.27 -24.24 4.09
CA VAL A 368 19.52 -24.83 4.62
C VAL A 368 19.79 -24.38 6.06
N PRO A 369 19.80 -23.07 6.41
CA PRO A 369 20.00 -22.65 7.78
C PRO A 369 18.97 -23.25 8.76
N LEU A 370 17.69 -23.28 8.36
CA LEU A 370 16.63 -23.84 9.19
C LEU A 370 16.74 -25.36 9.33
N PHE A 371 17.13 -26.07 8.28
CA PHE A 371 17.38 -27.51 8.32
C PHE A 371 18.55 -27.85 9.24
N VAL A 372 19.67 -27.15 9.10
CA VAL A 372 20.86 -27.32 9.97
C VAL A 372 20.53 -27.00 11.42
N TYR A 373 19.80 -25.91 11.67
CA TYR A 373 19.35 -25.58 13.03
C TYR A 373 18.40 -26.65 13.59
N SER A 374 17.48 -27.16 12.77
CA SER A 374 16.57 -28.25 13.17
C SER A 374 17.35 -29.51 13.56
N LEU A 375 18.31 -29.93 12.74
CA LEU A 375 19.19 -31.05 13.05
C LEU A 375 19.95 -30.84 14.36
N TRP A 376 20.54 -29.66 14.54
CA TRP A 376 21.26 -29.34 15.77
C TRP A 376 20.35 -29.42 17.00
N VAL A 377 19.14 -28.85 16.96
CA VAL A 377 18.16 -28.93 18.06
C VAL A 377 17.77 -30.39 18.33
N LEU A 378 17.44 -31.16 17.29
CA LEU A 378 16.99 -32.55 17.44
C LEU A 378 18.08 -33.46 18.00
N ILE A 379 19.33 -33.28 17.57
CA ILE A 379 20.48 -34.08 18.01
C ILE A 379 20.95 -33.66 19.40
N LYS A 380 21.20 -32.36 19.62
CA LYS A 380 21.85 -31.87 20.84
C LYS A 380 20.88 -31.63 21.99
N LYS A 381 19.69 -31.08 21.72
CA LYS A 381 18.72 -30.72 22.77
C LYS A 381 17.74 -31.86 23.06
N HIS A 382 17.24 -32.54 22.03
CA HIS A 382 16.22 -33.58 22.19
C HIS A 382 16.74 -35.02 22.08
N LYS A 383 18.02 -35.22 21.72
CA LYS A 383 18.65 -36.55 21.59
C LYS A 383 17.77 -37.53 20.79
N ALA A 384 17.31 -37.11 19.62
CA ALA A 384 16.26 -37.79 18.86
C ALA A 384 16.56 -39.27 18.49
N GLY A 385 17.85 -39.67 18.43
CA GLY A 385 18.26 -41.03 18.08
C GLY A 385 17.66 -41.47 16.73
N TRP A 386 17.13 -42.69 16.67
CA TRP A 386 16.46 -43.23 15.47
C TRP A 386 15.22 -42.45 15.03
N ASN A 387 14.57 -41.68 15.91
CA ASN A 387 13.44 -40.85 15.50
C ASN A 387 13.84 -39.75 14.50
N LEU A 388 15.15 -39.44 14.38
CA LEU A 388 15.67 -38.54 13.35
C LEU A 388 15.32 -39.02 11.94
N PHE A 389 15.16 -40.34 11.73
CA PHE A 389 14.67 -40.90 10.47
C PHE A 389 13.36 -40.27 10.02
N TYR A 390 12.41 -40.04 10.94
CA TYR A 390 11.12 -39.40 10.58
C TYR A 390 11.29 -37.96 10.09
N PHE A 391 12.34 -37.26 10.49
CA PHE A 391 12.66 -35.92 9.96
C PHE A 391 13.38 -36.00 8.61
N LEU A 392 14.32 -36.94 8.47
CA LEU A 392 15.16 -37.07 7.28
C LEU A 392 14.44 -37.73 6.09
N ALA A 393 13.61 -38.74 6.34
CA ALA A 393 12.92 -39.50 5.29
C ALA A 393 12.05 -38.62 4.36
N PRO A 394 11.13 -37.76 4.85
CA PRO A 394 10.37 -36.88 3.96
C PRO A 394 11.25 -35.83 3.28
N SER A 395 12.35 -35.41 3.93
CA SER A 395 13.28 -34.44 3.38
C SER A 395 14.03 -35.00 2.18
N PHE A 396 14.59 -36.22 2.33
CA PHE A 396 15.27 -36.94 1.26
C PHE A 396 14.30 -37.27 0.12
N CYS A 397 13.10 -37.76 0.44
CA CYS A 397 12.07 -38.09 -0.56
C CYS A 397 11.70 -36.86 -1.41
N LEU A 398 11.40 -35.72 -0.79
CA LEU A 398 11.04 -34.50 -1.52
C LEU A 398 12.18 -33.96 -2.38
N LEU A 399 13.42 -34.01 -1.91
CA LEU A 399 14.59 -33.58 -2.68
C LEU A 399 14.84 -34.53 -3.85
N PHE A 400 14.77 -35.84 -3.63
CA PHE A 400 14.90 -36.84 -4.67
C PHE A 400 13.84 -36.66 -5.77
N LEU A 401 12.57 -36.52 -5.38
CA LEU A 401 11.48 -36.26 -6.32
C LEU A 401 11.67 -34.95 -7.07
N TYR A 402 12.18 -33.89 -6.41
CA TYR A 402 12.45 -32.61 -7.07
C TYR A 402 13.52 -32.77 -8.15
N PHE A 403 14.63 -33.45 -7.85
CA PHE A 403 15.70 -33.68 -8.81
C PHE A 403 15.28 -34.60 -9.95
N LEU A 404 14.46 -35.62 -9.68
CA LEU A 404 13.88 -36.49 -10.69
C LEU A 404 12.96 -35.69 -11.63
N PHE A 405 12.05 -34.89 -11.07
CA PHE A 405 11.18 -33.98 -11.81
C PHE A 405 11.99 -33.00 -12.67
N GLN A 406 13.02 -32.39 -12.08
CA GLN A 406 13.87 -31.43 -12.77
C GLN A 406 14.64 -32.07 -13.91
N TYR A 407 15.20 -33.27 -13.71
CA TYR A 407 15.91 -33.98 -14.75
C TYR A 407 14.97 -34.42 -15.89
N SER A 408 13.78 -34.94 -15.54
CA SER A 408 12.78 -35.39 -16.51
C SER A 408 12.34 -34.28 -17.47
N LEU A 409 12.11 -33.06 -16.98
CA LEU A 409 11.61 -31.96 -17.81
C LEU A 409 12.71 -31.05 -18.36
N TYR A 410 13.75 -30.77 -17.57
CA TYR A 410 14.78 -29.78 -17.93
C TYR A 410 16.11 -30.42 -18.34
N GLY A 411 16.25 -31.75 -18.27
CA GLY A 411 17.44 -32.48 -18.69
C GLY A 411 18.69 -32.21 -17.85
N SER A 412 18.54 -31.65 -16.64
CA SER A 412 19.68 -31.24 -15.82
C SER A 412 19.37 -31.25 -14.32
N PHE A 413 20.36 -31.61 -13.52
CA PHE A 413 20.33 -31.53 -12.04
C PHE A 413 20.76 -30.17 -11.48
N SER A 414 21.10 -29.19 -12.33
CA SER A 414 21.46 -27.85 -11.84
C SER A 414 20.31 -27.18 -11.10
N LEU A 415 20.55 -26.58 -9.93
CA LEU A 415 19.53 -25.80 -9.21
C LEU A 415 19.04 -24.59 -10.02
N SER A 416 19.76 -24.17 -11.07
CA SER A 416 19.35 -23.09 -11.97
C SER A 416 18.37 -23.50 -13.06
N SER A 417 18.14 -24.81 -13.26
CA SER A 417 17.30 -25.32 -14.36
C SER A 417 15.92 -24.68 -14.38
N ILE A 418 15.30 -24.53 -13.21
CA ILE A 418 14.01 -23.85 -13.03
C ILE A 418 14.26 -22.40 -12.59
N SER A 419 14.82 -21.62 -13.51
CA SER A 419 15.04 -20.19 -13.32
C SER A 419 15.18 -19.48 -14.67
N TRP A 420 15.14 -18.14 -14.65
CA TRP A 420 15.33 -17.32 -15.85
C TRP A 420 16.67 -17.55 -16.55
N ARG A 421 17.66 -18.15 -15.86
CA ARG A 421 18.96 -18.55 -16.42
C ARG A 421 18.91 -19.90 -17.13
N GLY A 422 18.01 -20.79 -16.73
CA GLY A 422 17.91 -22.16 -17.24
C GLY A 422 19.03 -23.08 -16.77
N ALA A 423 19.05 -24.29 -17.33
CA ALA A 423 20.03 -25.33 -17.00
C ALA A 423 21.44 -24.87 -17.36
N MET A 424 22.35 -24.90 -16.38
CA MET A 424 23.76 -24.53 -16.54
C MET A 424 24.66 -25.75 -16.33
N THR A 425 25.74 -25.85 -17.10
CA THR A 425 26.82 -26.82 -16.85
C THR A 425 27.64 -26.38 -15.62
N ALA A 426 28.51 -27.27 -15.10
CA ALA A 426 29.37 -26.92 -13.97
C ALA A 426 30.32 -25.74 -14.29
N PRO A 427 31.01 -25.68 -15.45
CA PRO A 427 31.81 -24.52 -15.83
C PRO A 427 31.00 -23.22 -15.94
N GLU A 428 29.81 -23.28 -16.55
CA GLU A 428 28.90 -22.11 -16.65
C GLU A 428 28.46 -21.62 -15.27
N SER A 429 28.19 -22.53 -14.33
CA SER A 429 27.80 -22.20 -12.97
C SER A 429 28.93 -21.50 -12.20
N ILE A 430 30.17 -21.99 -12.36
CA ILE A 430 31.37 -21.38 -11.76
C ILE A 430 31.61 -19.99 -12.37
N ALA A 431 31.53 -19.86 -13.69
CA ALA A 431 31.68 -18.58 -14.37
C ALA A 431 30.59 -17.58 -13.93
N TYR A 432 29.34 -18.02 -13.84
CA TYR A 432 28.23 -17.20 -13.36
C TYR A 432 28.44 -16.74 -11.91
N PHE A 433 28.88 -17.64 -11.03
CA PHE A 433 29.21 -17.29 -9.65
C PHE A 433 30.35 -16.26 -9.58
N LYS A 434 31.39 -16.42 -10.40
CA LYS A 434 32.48 -15.45 -10.52
C LYS A 434 31.95 -14.09 -10.95
N THR A 435 31.16 -14.01 -12.02
CA THR A 435 30.49 -12.79 -12.50
C THR A 435 29.61 -12.15 -11.42
N ILE A 436 28.81 -12.94 -10.69
CA ILE A 436 27.99 -12.42 -9.59
C ILE A 436 28.85 -11.75 -8.54
N ILE A 437 30.06 -12.24 -8.26
CA ILE A 437 30.95 -11.71 -7.22
C ILE A 437 31.76 -10.52 -7.75
N SER A 438 32.37 -10.63 -8.93
CA SER A 438 33.29 -9.63 -9.47
C SER A 438 32.61 -8.49 -10.22
N ASP A 439 31.57 -8.78 -11.01
CA ASP A 439 31.12 -7.87 -12.06
C ASP A 439 29.98 -6.96 -11.59
N ILE A 440 29.36 -7.25 -10.43
CA ILE A 440 28.32 -6.41 -9.82
C ILE A 440 28.97 -5.49 -8.77
N PRO A 441 29.05 -4.17 -9.01
CA PRO A 441 29.56 -3.21 -8.05
C PRO A 441 28.86 -3.30 -6.69
N PHE A 442 29.64 -3.19 -5.60
CA PHE A 442 29.11 -3.23 -4.23
C PHE A 442 27.99 -2.22 -4.00
N ARG A 443 28.11 -1.03 -4.61
CA ARG A 443 27.09 0.03 -4.57
C ARG A 443 25.70 -0.49 -4.91
N TYR A 444 25.52 -1.24 -5.99
CA TYR A 444 24.19 -1.72 -6.40
C TYR A 444 23.62 -2.76 -5.45
N ARG A 445 24.48 -3.51 -4.75
CA ARG A 445 24.07 -4.49 -3.74
C ARG A 445 23.55 -3.80 -2.48
N TRP A 446 24.31 -2.81 -2.02
CA TRP A 446 23.91 -1.97 -0.89
C TRP A 446 22.64 -1.18 -1.19
N GLU A 447 22.55 -0.55 -2.36
CA GLU A 447 21.34 0.18 -2.80
C GLU A 447 20.13 -0.76 -2.89
N THR A 448 20.28 -2.00 -3.36
CA THR A 448 19.18 -2.97 -3.34
C THR A 448 18.75 -3.31 -1.91
N LEU A 449 19.70 -3.57 -1.01
CA LEU A 449 19.41 -3.88 0.39
C LEU A 449 18.68 -2.72 1.07
N ALA A 450 19.17 -1.49 0.91
CA ALA A 450 18.53 -0.29 1.43
C ALA A 450 17.14 -0.09 0.79
N GLY A 451 17.00 -0.38 -0.51
CA GLY A 451 15.75 -0.30 -1.23
C GLY A 451 14.64 -1.19 -0.66
N TYR A 452 14.95 -2.38 -0.14
CA TYR A 452 13.95 -3.25 0.51
C TYR A 452 13.25 -2.60 1.70
N PHE A 453 13.93 -1.66 2.37
CA PHE A 453 13.40 -0.97 3.54
C PHE A 453 12.89 0.43 3.20
N PHE A 454 13.63 1.18 2.39
CA PHE A 454 13.48 2.63 2.27
C PHE A 454 12.91 3.11 0.94
N ASP A 455 12.89 2.31 -0.11
CA ASP A 455 12.43 2.77 -1.42
C ASP A 455 10.95 3.21 -1.38
N GLN A 456 10.65 4.36 -1.96
CA GLN A 456 9.29 4.89 -1.97
C GLN A 456 8.30 4.16 -2.89
N ARG A 457 8.75 3.21 -3.73
CA ARG A 457 7.89 2.41 -4.59
C ARG A 457 7.64 1.01 -4.03
N ASP A 458 8.63 0.40 -3.39
CA ASP A 458 8.51 -0.97 -2.86
C ASP A 458 9.17 -1.23 -1.49
N GLY A 459 9.63 -0.20 -0.78
CA GLY A 459 10.32 -0.33 0.50
C GLY A 459 9.38 -0.53 1.70
N LEU A 460 9.73 -1.45 2.60
CA LEU A 460 8.88 -1.84 3.72
C LEU A 460 8.51 -0.69 4.67
N LEU A 461 9.47 0.13 5.08
CA LEU A 461 9.32 1.05 6.21
C LEU A 461 8.39 2.22 5.89
N LEU A 462 8.35 2.63 4.62
CA LEU A 462 7.45 3.70 4.20
C LEU A 462 6.01 3.22 4.02
N TYR A 463 5.81 1.95 3.67
CA TYR A 463 4.49 1.34 3.51
C TYR A 463 3.95 0.75 4.81
N SER A 464 4.82 0.44 5.77
CA SER A 464 4.42 0.00 7.10
C SER A 464 5.37 0.55 8.18
N PRO A 465 5.17 1.80 8.60
CA PRO A 465 6.02 2.49 9.58
C PRO A 465 6.18 1.77 10.93
N ILE A 466 5.29 0.85 11.31
CA ILE A 466 5.47 0.03 12.52
C ILE A 466 6.81 -0.70 12.54
N TYR A 467 7.37 -1.06 11.38
CA TYR A 467 8.60 -1.82 11.32
C TYR A 467 9.86 -0.97 11.56
N PHE A 468 9.76 0.37 11.64
CA PHE A 468 10.83 1.18 12.25
C PHE A 468 11.12 0.74 13.69
N PHE A 469 10.10 0.26 14.41
CA PHE A 469 10.23 -0.20 15.78
C PHE A 469 10.83 -1.61 15.89
N ALA A 470 10.95 -2.35 14.79
CA ALA A 470 11.72 -3.59 14.76
C ALA A 470 13.21 -3.32 15.05
N PHE A 471 13.76 -2.18 14.62
CA PHE A 471 15.14 -1.80 14.94
C PHE A 471 15.31 -1.50 16.44
N LEU A 472 14.35 -0.81 17.06
CA LEU A 472 14.34 -0.58 18.52
C LEU A 472 14.17 -1.91 19.28
N GLY A 473 13.36 -2.82 18.73
CA GLY A 473 13.21 -4.19 19.18
C GLY A 473 14.51 -4.99 19.15
N ALA A 474 15.28 -4.85 18.07
CA ALA A 474 16.60 -5.47 17.93
C ALA A 474 17.58 -4.94 18.99
N VAL A 475 17.53 -3.65 19.30
CA VAL A 475 18.31 -3.05 20.40
C VAL A 475 17.94 -3.63 21.77
N GLU A 476 16.66 -3.90 22.03
CA GLU A 476 16.25 -4.56 23.28
C GLU A 476 16.60 -6.06 23.28
N MET A 477 16.51 -6.72 22.13
CA MET A 477 16.84 -8.13 21.98
C MET A 477 18.35 -8.39 22.11
N ILE A 478 19.21 -7.57 21.49
CA ILE A 478 20.68 -7.74 21.58
C ILE A 478 21.19 -7.60 23.01
N ARG A 479 20.60 -6.69 23.80
CA ARG A 479 20.98 -6.47 25.20
C ARG A 479 20.57 -7.60 26.14
N ARG A 480 19.52 -8.34 25.79
CA ARG A 480 18.87 -9.29 26.71
C ARG A 480 19.04 -10.75 26.30
N LYS A 481 18.99 -11.00 24.98
CA LYS A 481 19.01 -12.32 24.35
C LYS A 481 19.85 -12.29 23.05
N PRO A 482 21.15 -11.90 23.11
CA PRO A 482 21.99 -11.78 21.92
C PRO A 482 22.11 -13.10 21.14
N ARG A 483 22.19 -14.24 21.83
CA ARG A 483 22.25 -15.56 21.19
C ARG A 483 21.00 -15.86 20.35
N GLU A 484 19.81 -15.46 20.81
CA GLU A 484 18.58 -15.63 20.04
C GLU A 484 18.54 -14.70 18.82
N LEU A 485 19.06 -13.47 18.96
CA LEU A 485 19.15 -12.54 17.82
C LEU A 485 20.10 -13.08 16.75
N ILE A 486 21.29 -13.56 17.16
CA ILE A 486 22.26 -14.19 16.26
C ILE A 486 21.64 -15.39 15.54
N LEU A 487 20.87 -16.22 16.25
CA LEU A 487 20.15 -17.33 15.64
C LEU A 487 19.16 -16.86 14.57
N ILE A 488 18.31 -15.88 14.87
CA ILE A 488 17.34 -15.38 13.89
C ILE A 488 18.05 -14.75 12.67
N ILE A 489 19.16 -14.04 12.88
CA ILE A 489 20.00 -13.52 11.80
C ILE A 489 20.58 -14.66 10.96
N PHE A 490 21.14 -15.70 11.58
CA PHE A 490 21.65 -16.88 10.88
C PHE A 490 20.57 -17.55 10.01
N LEU A 491 19.33 -17.62 10.52
CA LEU A 491 18.21 -18.24 9.81
C LEU A 491 17.69 -17.42 8.62
N THR A 492 17.91 -16.10 8.58
CA THR A 492 17.20 -15.21 7.64
C THR A 492 18.11 -14.29 6.82
N ALA A 493 19.27 -13.90 7.33
CA ALA A 493 20.21 -13.05 6.61
C ALA A 493 20.71 -13.66 5.29
N PRO A 494 21.04 -14.98 5.20
CA PRO A 494 21.49 -15.55 3.93
C PRO A 494 20.51 -15.31 2.78
N TYR A 495 19.20 -15.36 3.06
CA TYR A 495 18.15 -15.11 2.09
C TYR A 495 18.10 -13.65 1.63
N ILE A 496 18.04 -12.69 2.57
CA ILE A 496 18.00 -11.27 2.23
C ILE A 496 19.27 -10.85 1.50
N LEU A 497 20.43 -11.26 2.02
CA LEU A 497 21.73 -10.90 1.48
C LEU A 497 21.93 -11.51 0.10
N SER A 498 21.53 -12.76 -0.12
CA SER A 498 21.56 -13.36 -1.45
C SER A 498 20.74 -12.56 -2.46
N SER A 499 19.48 -12.25 -2.15
CA SER A 499 18.63 -11.43 -3.03
C SER A 499 19.22 -10.03 -3.28
N ALA A 500 19.76 -9.38 -2.24
CA ALA A 500 20.35 -8.07 -2.36
C ALA A 500 21.66 -8.07 -3.18
N PHE A 501 22.51 -9.06 -2.96
CA PHE A 501 23.81 -9.19 -3.64
C PHE A 501 23.63 -9.60 -5.11
N LEU A 502 22.56 -10.31 -5.45
CA LEU A 502 22.12 -10.53 -6.83
C LEU A 502 21.40 -9.31 -7.43
N THR A 503 21.29 -8.21 -6.69
CA THR A 503 20.60 -6.96 -7.06
C THR A 503 19.13 -7.16 -7.43
N GLN A 504 18.53 -8.25 -6.96
CA GLN A 504 17.15 -8.61 -7.27
C GLN A 504 16.19 -7.65 -6.57
N ARG A 505 15.37 -6.95 -7.35
CA ARG A 505 14.29 -6.08 -6.86
C ARG A 505 12.94 -6.69 -7.20
N THR A 506 11.89 -6.16 -6.59
CA THR A 506 10.54 -6.61 -6.86
C THR A 506 10.16 -6.25 -8.30
N GLY A 507 9.59 -7.20 -9.03
CA GLY A 507 8.92 -6.93 -10.31
C GLY A 507 7.59 -6.20 -10.09
N TYR A 508 6.64 -6.41 -10.99
CA TYR A 508 5.29 -5.84 -10.87
C TYR A 508 4.46 -6.60 -9.81
N ALA A 509 4.71 -6.34 -8.53
CA ALA A 509 4.09 -7.02 -7.38
C ALA A 509 3.97 -6.08 -6.15
N PRO A 510 3.19 -6.44 -5.11
CA PRO A 510 3.09 -5.63 -3.89
C PRO A 510 4.43 -5.39 -3.19
N GLN A 511 4.49 -4.37 -2.35
CA GLN A 511 5.74 -3.86 -1.78
C GLN A 511 6.44 -4.87 -0.87
N ALA A 512 7.75 -4.70 -0.73
CA ALA A 512 8.63 -5.44 0.18
C ALA A 512 8.64 -6.97 -0.03
N ARG A 513 8.36 -7.46 -1.25
CA ARG A 513 8.36 -8.90 -1.61
C ARG A 513 9.54 -9.67 -1.02
N PRO A 514 10.80 -9.19 -1.12
CA PRO A 514 11.95 -9.93 -0.62
C PRO A 514 11.93 -10.14 0.89
N LEU A 515 11.19 -9.35 1.67
CA LEU A 515 11.11 -9.47 3.13
C LEU A 515 9.93 -10.32 3.61
N VAL A 516 8.99 -10.68 2.74
CA VAL A 516 7.74 -11.37 3.15
C VAL A 516 8.02 -12.75 3.74
N SER A 517 8.87 -13.56 3.11
CA SER A 517 9.21 -14.93 3.54
C SER A 517 9.84 -15.02 4.94
N ILE A 518 10.37 -13.90 5.44
CA ILE A 518 11.03 -13.80 6.75
C ILE A 518 10.36 -12.75 7.64
N SER A 519 9.16 -12.28 7.27
CA SER A 519 8.46 -11.19 7.94
C SER A 519 8.19 -11.48 9.43
N TRP A 520 8.10 -12.75 9.82
CA TRP A 520 7.96 -13.17 11.21
C TRP A 520 9.11 -12.68 12.11
N VAL A 521 10.31 -12.43 11.58
CA VAL A 521 11.43 -11.82 12.33
C VAL A 521 11.05 -10.43 12.79
N LEU A 522 10.46 -9.62 11.90
CA LEU A 522 10.04 -8.26 12.22
C LEU A 522 8.97 -8.25 13.32
N ALA A 523 8.05 -9.22 13.29
CA ALA A 523 7.06 -9.39 14.35
C ALA A 523 7.68 -9.72 15.71
N ILE A 524 8.69 -10.61 15.75
CA ILE A 524 9.44 -10.91 16.98
C ILE A 524 10.10 -9.65 17.51
N LEU A 525 10.79 -8.90 16.65
CA LEU A 525 11.50 -7.67 17.03
C LEU A 525 10.52 -6.60 17.54
N VAL A 526 9.41 -6.35 16.85
CA VAL A 526 8.35 -5.45 17.34
C VAL A 526 7.80 -5.93 18.69
N GLY A 527 7.67 -7.25 18.90
CA GLY A 527 7.29 -7.82 20.19
C GLY A 527 8.28 -7.48 21.31
N TYR A 528 9.58 -7.61 21.06
CA TYR A 528 10.62 -7.16 22.02
C TYR A 528 10.49 -5.67 22.33
N PHE A 529 10.24 -4.82 21.32
CA PHE A 529 10.01 -3.41 21.55
C PHE A 529 8.80 -3.18 22.47
N LEU A 530 7.65 -3.79 22.18
CA LEU A 530 6.42 -3.59 22.94
C LEU A 530 6.51 -4.07 24.39
N VAL A 531 7.16 -5.21 24.63
CA VAL A 531 7.34 -5.78 25.98
C VAL A 531 8.09 -4.81 26.89
N TYR A 532 9.15 -4.17 26.39
CA TYR A 532 10.04 -3.35 27.21
C TYR A 532 9.76 -1.85 27.13
N ASN A 533 8.76 -1.43 26.34
CA ASN A 533 8.44 -0.01 26.16
C ASN A 533 6.99 0.37 26.43
N ALA A 534 6.20 -0.54 26.99
CA ALA A 534 4.85 -0.22 27.44
C ALA A 534 4.85 1.02 28.36
N LYS A 535 3.95 1.98 28.07
CA LYS A 535 3.74 3.24 28.83
C LYS A 535 4.88 4.27 28.74
N LYS A 536 5.76 4.17 27.75
CA LYS A 536 6.80 5.17 27.46
C LYS A 536 6.41 6.05 26.28
N ILE A 537 7.11 7.17 26.10
CA ILE A 537 6.85 8.09 24.97
C ILE A 537 6.86 7.39 23.60
N PHE A 538 7.75 6.42 23.40
CA PHE A 538 7.83 5.62 22.18
C PHE A 538 6.61 4.72 21.94
N SER A 539 5.85 4.34 22.96
CA SER A 539 4.58 3.62 22.76
C SER A 539 3.55 4.46 22.00
N TYR A 540 3.53 5.78 22.23
CA TYR A 540 2.60 6.67 21.55
C TYR A 540 3.01 6.92 20.10
N VAL A 541 4.31 7.12 19.85
CA VAL A 541 4.85 7.18 18.48
C VAL A 541 4.59 5.86 17.75
N PHE A 542 4.71 4.72 18.44
CA PHE A 542 4.34 3.42 17.90
C PHE A 542 2.85 3.33 17.55
N SER A 543 1.95 3.82 18.41
CA SER A 543 0.51 3.85 18.11
C SER A 543 0.20 4.69 16.87
N ALA A 544 0.88 5.82 16.68
CA ALA A 544 0.75 6.62 15.47
C ALA A 544 1.26 5.87 14.23
N ALA A 545 2.42 5.21 14.33
CA ALA A 545 2.96 4.37 13.26
C ALA A 545 2.04 3.18 12.93
N ALA A 546 1.42 2.56 13.93
CA ALA A 546 0.43 1.49 13.77
C ALA A 546 -0.82 1.94 13.03
N PHE A 547 -1.34 3.11 13.41
CA PHE A 547 -2.45 3.73 12.69
C PHE A 547 -2.08 4.02 11.22
N LEU A 548 -0.90 4.61 10.97
CA LEU A 548 -0.43 4.90 9.61
C LEU A 548 -0.25 3.64 8.77
N SER A 549 0.32 2.56 9.32
CA SER A 549 0.46 1.28 8.61
C SER A 549 -0.90 0.70 8.18
N ILE A 550 -1.92 0.79 9.03
CA ILE A 550 -3.29 0.32 8.70
C ILE A 550 -3.95 1.26 7.67
N LEU A 551 -3.79 2.57 7.84
CA LEU A 551 -4.29 3.56 6.90
C LEU A 551 -3.69 3.33 5.50
N PHE A 552 -2.40 3.00 5.40
CA PHE A 552 -1.76 2.71 4.12
C PHE A 552 -2.30 1.45 3.47
N VAL A 553 -2.66 0.41 4.23
CA VAL A 553 -3.40 -0.74 3.67
C VAL A 553 -4.74 -0.29 3.08
N TYR A 554 -5.52 0.52 3.82
CA TYR A 554 -6.78 1.05 3.31
C TYR A 554 -6.61 1.91 2.05
N LEU A 555 -5.63 2.82 2.03
CA LEU A 555 -5.36 3.67 0.87
C LEU A 555 -4.90 2.88 -0.35
N LEU A 556 -4.12 1.81 -0.14
CA LEU A 556 -3.71 0.89 -1.19
C LEU A 556 -4.88 0.04 -1.70
N LEU A 557 -5.81 -0.38 -0.85
CA LEU A 557 -7.05 -1.03 -1.29
C LEU A 557 -7.92 -0.11 -2.14
N LYS A 558 -7.94 1.19 -1.82
CA LYS A 558 -8.63 2.21 -2.62
C LYS A 558 -7.89 2.60 -3.90
N ASN A 559 -6.56 2.46 -3.92
CA ASN A 559 -5.70 2.79 -5.05
C ASN A 559 -4.79 1.61 -5.41
N PRO A 560 -5.34 0.47 -5.83
CA PRO A 560 -4.58 -0.77 -5.93
C PRO A 560 -3.48 -0.75 -6.99
N HIS A 561 -3.56 0.13 -7.99
CA HIS A 561 -2.44 0.37 -8.92
C HIS A 561 -1.17 0.93 -8.28
N ALA A 562 -1.25 1.44 -7.04
CA ALA A 562 -0.08 1.84 -6.26
C ALA A 562 0.63 0.65 -5.59
N LEU A 563 0.03 -0.55 -5.60
CA LEU A 563 0.70 -1.80 -5.25
C LEU A 563 1.71 -2.22 -6.30
N TYR A 564 1.36 -2.03 -7.57
CA TYR A 564 2.14 -2.54 -8.70
C TYR A 564 2.98 -1.45 -9.34
N GLN A 565 4.25 -1.43 -9.00
CA GLN A 565 5.20 -0.41 -9.44
C GLN A 565 6.52 -1.06 -9.86
N LEU A 566 7.01 -0.70 -11.05
CA LEU A 566 8.30 -1.14 -11.52
C LEU A 566 9.41 -0.46 -10.73
N THR A 567 10.49 -1.20 -10.45
CA THR A 567 11.67 -0.67 -9.74
C THR A 567 12.98 -0.96 -10.46
N THR A 568 12.89 -1.59 -11.63
CA THR A 568 13.99 -2.11 -12.44
C THR A 568 14.02 -1.44 -13.81
N VAL A 569 14.48 -2.16 -14.84
CA VAL A 569 14.86 -1.63 -16.15
C VAL A 569 13.69 -0.91 -16.84
N GLY A 570 13.96 0.27 -17.41
CA GLY A 570 13.02 1.06 -18.20
C GLY A 570 12.23 2.11 -17.39
N GLU A 571 12.34 2.07 -16.06
CA GLU A 571 11.64 2.98 -15.18
C GLU A 571 12.56 4.09 -14.66
N THR A 572 12.12 5.34 -14.82
CA THR A 572 12.88 6.55 -14.44
C THR A 572 12.14 7.40 -13.41
N GLU A 573 10.86 7.08 -13.15
CA GLU A 573 10.05 7.85 -12.22
C GLU A 573 10.36 7.47 -10.77
N HIS A 574 11.05 8.32 -10.02
CA HIS A 574 11.27 8.07 -8.59
C HIS A 574 9.98 7.96 -7.78
N ALA A 575 8.92 8.66 -8.19
CA ALA A 575 7.75 8.87 -7.37
C ALA A 575 6.94 7.60 -7.11
N GLY A 576 6.71 7.31 -5.83
CA GLY A 576 5.76 6.30 -5.40
C GLY A 576 4.32 6.77 -5.51
N LYS A 577 3.48 6.02 -6.22
CA LYS A 577 2.06 6.37 -6.47
C LYS A 577 1.25 6.63 -5.19
N LEU A 578 1.51 5.89 -4.11
CA LEU A 578 0.86 6.13 -2.81
C LEU A 578 1.21 7.52 -2.27
N PHE A 579 2.48 7.92 -2.37
CA PHE A 579 2.98 9.17 -1.80
C PHE A 579 2.58 10.40 -2.62
N LEU A 580 2.22 10.21 -3.89
CA LEU A 580 1.56 11.25 -4.70
C LEU A 580 0.20 11.67 -4.12
N LEU A 581 -0.51 10.78 -3.41
CA LEU A 581 -1.78 11.13 -2.76
C LEU A 581 -1.61 12.18 -1.65
N PHE A 582 -0.41 12.29 -1.09
CA PHE A 582 -0.03 13.26 -0.05
C PHE A 582 0.73 14.47 -0.61
N SER A 583 0.68 14.66 -1.93
CA SER A 583 1.28 15.78 -2.63
C SER A 583 0.20 16.76 -3.11
N ASN A 584 0.62 17.97 -3.45
CA ASN A 584 -0.21 19.02 -4.02
C ASN A 584 0.58 19.79 -5.10
N LEU A 585 0.00 20.85 -5.64
CA LEU A 585 0.59 21.63 -6.73
C LEU A 585 1.93 22.31 -6.36
N HIS A 586 2.12 22.67 -5.08
CA HIS A 586 3.31 23.37 -4.59
C HIS A 586 4.31 22.45 -3.89
N PHE A 587 3.85 21.29 -3.40
CA PHE A 587 4.62 20.36 -2.59
C PHE A 587 4.50 18.92 -3.12
N SER A 588 5.64 18.24 -3.28
CA SER A 588 5.67 16.84 -3.71
C SER A 588 6.43 16.00 -2.69
N LEU A 589 5.69 15.18 -1.94
CA LEU A 589 6.25 14.28 -0.92
C LEU A 589 7.32 13.33 -1.50
N PRO A 590 7.12 12.71 -2.68
CA PRO A 590 8.14 11.87 -3.33
C PRO A 590 9.56 12.44 -3.40
N LYS A 591 9.71 13.77 -3.52
CA LYS A 591 11.03 14.43 -3.60
C LYS A 591 11.81 14.39 -2.28
N PHE A 592 11.14 14.08 -1.18
CA PHE A 592 11.73 13.95 0.16
C PHE A 592 11.86 12.49 0.60
N LEU A 593 11.47 11.53 -0.25
CA LEU A 593 11.52 10.12 0.05
C LEU A 593 12.67 9.43 -0.71
N PRO A 594 13.26 8.35 -0.16
CA PRO A 594 14.32 7.60 -0.81
C PRO A 594 13.82 6.95 -2.10
N SER A 595 14.73 6.78 -3.05
CA SER A 595 14.50 6.01 -4.27
C SER A 595 15.78 5.32 -4.68
N TYR A 596 15.68 4.00 -4.82
CA TYR A 596 16.74 3.06 -5.18
C TYR A 596 16.41 2.37 -6.50
N LEU A 597 15.81 3.11 -7.44
CA LEU A 597 15.62 2.68 -8.82
C LEU A 597 16.95 2.28 -9.44
N LYS A 598 16.95 1.39 -10.42
CA LYS A 598 18.18 0.99 -11.13
C LYS A 598 18.61 2.02 -12.18
N ILE A 599 18.77 3.27 -11.73
CA ILE A 599 19.30 4.43 -12.45
C ILE A 599 20.36 5.12 -11.57
N GLU A 600 21.01 6.17 -12.08
CA GLU A 600 22.02 6.91 -11.33
C GLU A 600 21.42 7.73 -10.17
N ASN A 601 21.42 7.18 -8.95
CA ASN A 601 20.81 7.83 -7.77
C ASN A 601 21.78 8.63 -6.88
N LEU A 602 23.05 8.85 -7.26
CA LEU A 602 24.03 9.51 -6.36
C LEU A 602 23.58 10.90 -5.91
N ARG A 603 22.87 11.61 -6.79
CA ARG A 603 22.37 12.97 -6.52
C ARG A 603 21.02 12.98 -5.80
N TRP A 604 20.42 11.81 -5.53
CA TRP A 604 19.15 11.72 -4.81
C TRP A 604 19.37 11.79 -3.30
N ILE A 605 19.54 13.02 -2.80
CA ILE A 605 19.82 13.35 -1.39
C ILE A 605 18.94 12.59 -0.37
N PRO A 606 17.62 12.37 -0.61
CA PRO A 606 16.78 11.62 0.33
C PRO A 606 17.30 10.23 0.72
N ASN A 607 18.07 9.56 -0.14
CA ASN A 607 18.66 8.24 0.16
C ASN A 607 19.55 8.30 1.40
N TYR A 608 20.34 9.37 1.55
CA TYR A 608 21.25 9.55 2.67
C TYR A 608 20.52 10.08 3.92
N ILE A 609 19.59 11.02 3.75
CA ILE A 609 18.83 11.62 4.85
C ILE A 609 18.08 10.54 5.63
N TRP A 610 17.41 9.61 4.97
CA TRP A 610 16.59 8.61 5.67
C TRP A 610 17.43 7.57 6.43
N ILE A 611 18.66 7.30 6.00
CA ILE A 611 19.61 6.48 6.77
C ILE A 611 19.97 7.23 8.06
N VAL A 612 20.30 8.51 7.98
CA VAL A 612 20.58 9.36 9.15
C VAL A 612 19.37 9.44 10.08
N VAL A 613 18.16 9.61 9.54
CA VAL A 613 16.91 9.63 10.31
C VAL A 613 16.72 8.32 11.08
N LEU A 614 16.97 7.16 10.47
CA LEU A 614 16.88 5.87 11.17
C LEU A 614 17.92 5.78 12.31
N LEU A 615 19.17 6.18 12.05
CA LEU A 615 20.23 6.17 13.07
C LEU A 615 19.90 7.12 14.24
N LEU A 616 19.41 8.33 13.94
CA LEU A 616 18.96 9.29 14.95
C LEU A 616 17.76 8.75 15.73
N PHE A 617 16.80 8.10 15.07
CA PHE A 617 15.66 7.48 15.74
C PHE A 617 16.09 6.44 16.77
N VAL A 618 17.08 5.59 16.43
CA VAL A 618 17.68 4.64 17.36
C VAL A 618 18.46 5.35 18.47
N ALA A 619 19.27 6.36 18.15
CA ALA A 619 20.06 7.10 19.14
C ALA A 619 19.17 7.84 20.17
N ILE A 620 18.13 8.54 19.71
CA ILE A 620 17.15 9.22 20.57
C ILE A 620 16.45 8.20 21.48
N TYR A 621 16.10 7.03 20.95
CA TYR A 621 15.53 5.95 21.76
C TYR A 621 16.46 5.53 22.91
N LEU A 622 17.76 5.42 22.67
CA LEU A 622 18.72 5.03 23.70
C LEU A 622 18.78 6.04 24.86
N VAL A 623 18.59 7.32 24.58
CA VAL A 623 18.63 8.41 25.57
C VAL A 623 17.29 8.55 26.30
N VAL A 624 16.18 8.62 25.56
CA VAL A 624 14.88 9.07 26.09
C VAL A 624 14.03 7.93 26.70
N LYS A 625 14.34 6.65 26.41
CA LYS A 625 13.50 5.50 26.82
C LYS A 625 13.30 5.28 28.33
N LYS A 626 13.93 6.07 29.20
CA LYS A 626 13.75 5.95 30.65
C LYS A 626 12.56 6.76 31.18
N HIS A 627 12.06 7.73 30.42
CA HIS A 627 10.97 8.60 30.88
C HIS A 627 9.60 7.98 30.60
N SER A 628 8.80 7.81 31.67
CA SER A 628 7.36 7.54 31.56
C SER A 628 6.63 8.85 31.27
N PHE A 629 5.64 8.80 30.39
CA PHE A 629 4.81 9.95 30.06
C PHE A 629 3.35 9.51 30.11
N SER A 630 2.51 10.28 30.79
CA SER A 630 1.06 10.18 30.72
C SER A 630 0.50 11.48 30.17
N PHE A 631 -0.22 11.39 29.06
CA PHE A 631 -0.80 12.56 28.43
C PHE A 631 -2.13 12.93 29.10
N LYS A 632 -2.26 14.19 29.49
CA LYS A 632 -3.56 14.78 29.88
C LYS A 632 -4.45 14.88 28.64
N PHE A 633 -5.77 14.93 28.83
CA PHE A 633 -6.71 15.10 27.72
C PHE A 633 -6.44 16.36 26.87
N SER A 634 -5.95 17.44 27.49
CA SER A 634 -5.51 18.64 26.79
C SER A 634 -4.41 18.39 25.74
N PHE A 635 -3.53 17.41 25.98
CA PHE A 635 -2.53 17.03 24.99
C PHE A 635 -3.16 16.34 23.78
N HIS A 636 -4.19 15.51 23.97
CA HIS A 636 -4.93 14.93 22.85
C HIS A 636 -5.61 16.01 21.99
N ILE A 637 -6.18 17.05 22.63
CA ILE A 637 -6.73 18.21 21.92
C ILE A 637 -5.63 18.92 21.12
N LEU A 638 -4.49 19.21 21.74
CA LEU A 638 -3.36 19.86 21.08
C LEU A 638 -2.86 19.07 19.88
N VAL A 639 -2.61 17.77 20.04
CA VAL A 639 -2.11 16.89 18.97
C VAL A 639 -3.14 16.77 17.84
N SER A 640 -4.42 16.60 18.18
CA SER A 640 -5.49 16.53 17.19
C SER A 640 -5.62 17.85 16.42
N SER A 641 -5.57 18.99 17.11
CA SER A 641 -5.67 20.32 16.51
C SER A 641 -4.47 20.63 15.60
N LEU A 642 -3.25 20.32 16.07
CA LEU A 642 -2.03 20.46 15.27
C LEU A 642 -2.08 19.52 14.05
N GLY A 643 -2.57 18.29 14.22
CA GLY A 643 -2.74 17.33 13.14
C GLY A 643 -3.69 17.82 12.05
N ILE A 644 -4.84 18.40 12.42
CA ILE A 644 -5.79 19.00 11.48
C ILE A 644 -5.17 20.21 10.78
N LEU A 645 -4.45 21.07 11.52
CA LEU A 645 -3.78 22.23 10.93
C LEU A 645 -2.74 21.82 9.88
N VAL A 646 -1.88 20.86 10.21
CA VAL A 646 -0.89 20.33 9.27
C VAL A 646 -1.58 19.66 8.08
N PHE A 647 -2.64 18.88 8.31
CA PHE A 647 -3.43 18.28 7.24
C PHE A 647 -4.04 19.34 6.32
N PHE A 648 -4.56 20.43 6.88
CA PHE A 648 -5.09 21.55 6.12
C PHE A 648 -4.01 22.17 5.22
N LEU A 649 -2.88 22.57 5.81
CA LEU A 649 -1.79 23.23 5.10
C LEU A 649 -1.16 22.34 4.01
N CYS A 650 -1.03 21.04 4.27
CA CYS A 650 -0.36 20.11 3.36
C CYS A 650 -1.29 19.50 2.29
N ILE A 651 -2.57 19.26 2.60
CA ILE A 651 -3.47 18.48 1.73
C ILE A 651 -4.66 19.28 1.20
N VAL A 652 -5.16 20.26 1.98
CA VAL A 652 -6.44 20.92 1.70
C VAL A 652 -6.26 22.33 1.14
N LEU A 653 -5.24 23.08 1.57
CA LEU A 653 -5.06 24.49 1.21
C LEU A 653 -4.80 24.68 -0.29
N TYR A 654 -4.01 23.80 -0.90
CA TYR A 654 -3.61 23.89 -2.31
C TYR A 654 -4.24 22.79 -3.16
N PRO A 655 -4.46 23.04 -4.48
CA PRO A 655 -4.93 22.02 -5.41
C PRO A 655 -4.08 20.76 -5.38
N ARG A 656 -4.72 19.59 -5.45
CA ARG A 656 -4.04 18.29 -5.29
C ARG A 656 -3.41 17.76 -6.59
N THR A 657 -3.46 18.54 -7.66
CA THR A 657 -2.79 18.21 -8.92
C THR A 657 -1.28 18.21 -8.75
N VAL A 658 -0.64 17.10 -9.09
CA VAL A 658 0.83 17.00 -9.13
C VAL A 658 1.29 17.12 -10.57
N LEU A 659 2.07 18.15 -10.87
CA LEU A 659 2.67 18.33 -12.20
C LEU A 659 3.91 17.45 -12.32
N GLN A 660 3.91 16.55 -13.29
CA GLN A 660 5.01 15.62 -13.57
C GLN A 660 5.51 15.80 -15.01
N TYR A 661 6.71 15.31 -15.33
CA TYR A 661 7.25 15.28 -16.69
C TYR A 661 7.26 16.64 -17.43
N PRO A 662 7.96 17.66 -16.91
CA PRO A 662 8.07 18.94 -17.60
C PRO A 662 8.76 18.78 -18.96
N ARG A 663 8.10 19.20 -20.04
CA ARG A 663 8.65 19.30 -21.38
C ARG A 663 8.66 20.76 -21.80
N ASN A 664 9.86 21.34 -21.86
CA ASN A 664 10.05 22.71 -22.30
C ASN A 664 9.91 22.80 -23.82
N THR A 665 9.07 23.70 -24.29
CA THR A 665 8.76 23.91 -25.70
C THR A 665 8.97 25.37 -26.04
N THR A 666 9.79 25.64 -27.05
CA THR A 666 10.00 27.00 -27.59
C THR A 666 9.23 27.12 -28.89
N PHE A 667 8.33 28.10 -28.95
CA PHE A 667 7.53 28.38 -30.15
C PHE A 667 8.29 29.28 -31.12
N PRO A 668 7.97 29.24 -32.44
CA PRO A 668 8.56 30.15 -33.42
C PRO A 668 8.41 31.64 -33.07
N SER A 669 7.34 31.99 -32.35
CA SER A 669 7.10 33.33 -31.80
C SER A 669 8.04 33.74 -30.64
N GLY A 670 9.00 32.89 -30.27
CA GLY A 670 9.95 33.10 -29.18
C GLY A 670 9.40 32.82 -27.77
N GLN A 671 8.10 32.53 -27.64
CA GLN A 671 7.51 32.19 -26.35
C GLN A 671 7.93 30.80 -25.89
N LYS A 672 8.24 30.67 -24.59
CA LYS A 672 8.61 29.41 -23.94
C LYS A 672 7.48 28.93 -23.03
N ILE A 673 6.94 27.75 -23.33
CA ILE A 673 5.90 27.09 -22.55
C ILE A 673 6.42 25.74 -22.09
N THR A 674 6.12 25.37 -20.84
CA THR A 674 6.44 24.04 -20.31
C THR A 674 5.17 23.24 -20.22
N PHE A 675 5.07 22.11 -20.93
CA PHE A 675 3.96 21.17 -20.82
C PHE A 675 4.26 20.12 -19.75
N TYR A 676 3.24 19.67 -19.01
CA TYR A 676 3.36 18.67 -17.96
C TYR A 676 2.38 17.53 -18.22
N SER A 677 2.73 16.35 -17.72
CA SER A 677 1.85 15.18 -17.69
C SER A 677 1.25 14.82 -19.05
N LEU A 678 2.01 15.04 -20.14
CA LEU A 678 1.66 14.54 -21.46
C LEU A 678 1.53 13.01 -21.33
N GLY A 679 0.30 12.49 -21.36
CA GLY A 679 0.06 11.06 -21.15
C GLY A 679 0.85 10.23 -22.16
N ARG A 680 1.13 8.96 -21.85
CA ARG A 680 1.84 8.04 -22.77
C ARG A 680 1.21 7.97 -24.17
N VAL A 681 -0.08 8.30 -24.25
CA VAL A 681 -0.92 8.24 -25.44
C VAL A 681 -0.86 9.54 -26.27
N ALA A 682 -0.82 10.71 -25.62
CA ALA A 682 -0.75 11.99 -26.32
C ALA A 682 0.68 12.30 -26.75
N ARG A 683 0.90 12.47 -28.05
CA ARG A 683 2.25 12.70 -28.61
C ARG A 683 2.38 14.11 -29.13
N MET A 684 3.29 14.89 -28.55
CA MET A 684 3.67 16.20 -29.09
C MET A 684 4.73 16.02 -30.17
N ILE A 685 4.38 16.41 -31.39
CA ILE A 685 5.20 16.23 -32.60
C ILE A 685 5.91 17.53 -32.95
N GLU A 686 5.18 18.63 -32.91
CA GLU A 686 5.70 19.98 -33.07
C GLU A 686 5.41 20.81 -31.80
N PRO A 687 6.09 21.94 -31.60
CA PRO A 687 5.79 22.87 -30.53
C PRO A 687 4.28 23.19 -30.42
N GLY A 688 3.63 22.65 -29.39
CA GLY A 688 2.20 22.86 -29.12
C GLY A 688 1.23 21.97 -29.91
N LYS A 689 1.68 21.21 -30.91
CA LYS A 689 0.85 20.32 -31.73
C LYS A 689 0.90 18.88 -31.20
N LEU A 690 -0.26 18.36 -30.82
CA LEU A 690 -0.45 17.08 -30.15
C LEU A 690 -1.35 16.18 -30.99
N TYR A 691 -0.96 14.90 -31.11
CA TYR A 691 -1.81 13.85 -31.68
C TYR A 691 -2.49 13.08 -30.56
N LEU A 692 -3.81 12.92 -30.72
CA LEU A 692 -4.69 12.21 -29.80
C LEU A 692 -5.21 10.94 -30.50
N PRO A 693 -4.55 9.79 -30.29
CA PRO A 693 -4.84 8.57 -31.05
C PRO A 693 -5.97 7.72 -30.47
N GLU A 694 -6.53 8.03 -29.30
CA GLU A 694 -7.63 7.29 -28.66
C GLU A 694 -8.86 8.21 -28.44
N ASP A 695 -10.07 7.66 -28.47
CA ASP A 695 -11.35 8.30 -28.14
C ASP A 695 -11.95 7.74 -26.83
N ASN A 696 -13.14 8.22 -26.44
CA ASN A 696 -13.87 7.88 -25.21
C ASN A 696 -13.07 8.13 -23.91
N ARG A 697 -12.20 9.13 -23.94
CA ARG A 697 -11.40 9.54 -22.76
C ARG A 697 -11.11 11.04 -22.76
N PRO A 698 -11.01 11.64 -21.57
CA PRO A 698 -10.49 13.00 -21.45
C PRO A 698 -8.96 13.00 -21.57
N TYR A 699 -8.44 13.88 -22.43
CA TYR A 699 -7.05 14.30 -22.41
C TYR A 699 -6.95 15.57 -21.59
N ILE A 700 -5.99 15.62 -20.65
CA ILE A 700 -5.79 16.78 -19.78
C ILE A 700 -4.36 17.28 -19.99
N PHE A 701 -4.24 18.54 -20.42
CA PHE A 701 -2.97 19.21 -20.66
C PHE A 701 -2.78 20.30 -19.62
N TYR A 702 -1.72 20.16 -18.83
CA TYR A 702 -1.23 21.23 -17.97
C TYR A 702 -0.01 21.88 -18.61
N PHE A 703 0.05 23.20 -18.60
CA PHE A 703 1.21 23.92 -19.09
C PHE A 703 1.44 25.24 -18.37
N THR A 704 2.71 25.65 -18.27
CA THR A 704 3.09 26.90 -17.62
C THR A 704 3.83 27.82 -18.59
N SER A 705 3.64 29.12 -18.40
CA SER A 705 4.41 30.17 -19.09
C SER A 705 4.98 31.18 -18.10
N TRP A 706 6.16 31.72 -18.40
CA TRP A 706 6.78 32.76 -17.56
C TRP A 706 6.00 34.07 -17.58
N ARG A 707 5.57 34.49 -18.78
CA ARG A 707 4.71 35.67 -18.99
C ARG A 707 3.27 35.22 -19.19
N LYS A 708 2.30 35.98 -18.69
CA LYS A 708 0.88 35.67 -18.89
C LYS A 708 0.56 35.68 -20.39
N ILE A 709 -0.01 34.59 -20.88
CA ILE A 709 -0.43 34.46 -22.28
C ILE A 709 -1.58 35.44 -22.52
N LYS A 710 -1.42 36.34 -23.49
CA LYS A 710 -2.44 37.33 -23.84
C LYS A 710 -3.55 36.74 -24.72
N LYS A 711 -3.18 35.89 -25.67
CA LYS A 711 -4.09 35.19 -26.58
C LYS A 711 -3.51 33.82 -26.91
N PHE A 712 -4.37 32.81 -27.03
CA PHE A 712 -3.96 31.56 -27.65
C PHE A 712 -4.96 31.16 -28.73
N GLN A 713 -4.44 30.42 -29.70
CA GLN A 713 -5.21 29.74 -30.73
C GLN A 713 -5.19 28.24 -30.42
N ILE A 714 -6.37 27.62 -30.47
CA ILE A 714 -6.51 26.17 -30.40
C ILE A 714 -7.02 25.68 -31.75
N ASP A 715 -6.26 24.80 -32.38
CA ASP A 715 -6.69 24.11 -33.59
C ASP A 715 -7.03 22.67 -33.22
N PHE A 716 -8.24 22.21 -33.56
CA PHE A 716 -8.71 20.89 -33.18
C PHE A 716 -9.63 20.28 -34.25
N GLY A 717 -9.43 19.01 -34.57
CA GLY A 717 -10.20 18.34 -35.60
C GLY A 717 -9.52 17.11 -36.19
N SER A 718 -10.22 16.48 -37.13
CA SER A 718 -9.73 15.38 -37.94
C SER A 718 -10.32 15.51 -39.33
N LEU A 719 -9.51 15.35 -40.38
CA LEU A 719 -9.94 15.44 -41.77
C LEU A 719 -10.62 14.15 -42.28
N GLU A 720 -10.60 13.08 -41.48
CA GLU A 720 -11.03 11.74 -41.91
C GLU A 720 -12.04 11.10 -40.94
N SER A 721 -12.52 11.85 -39.94
CA SER A 721 -13.43 11.28 -38.94
C SER A 721 -14.30 12.31 -38.22
N ASP A 722 -15.58 11.95 -38.08
CA ASP A 722 -16.54 12.68 -37.26
C ASP A 722 -16.35 12.39 -35.78
N CYS A 723 -16.14 13.44 -34.99
CA CYS A 723 -16.00 13.34 -33.54
C CYS A 723 -16.88 14.36 -32.83
N ASP A 724 -17.55 13.90 -31.78
CA ASP A 724 -18.14 14.78 -30.77
C ASP A 724 -17.04 15.19 -29.79
N VAL A 725 -16.93 16.50 -29.58
CA VAL A 725 -15.82 17.11 -28.85
C VAL A 725 -16.38 17.97 -27.74
N GLU A 726 -15.92 17.71 -26.52
CA GLU A 726 -16.13 18.61 -25.37
C GLU A 726 -14.78 19.14 -24.91
N MET A 727 -14.60 20.46 -24.94
CA MET A 727 -13.38 21.12 -24.50
C MET A 727 -13.65 22.03 -23.31
N LYS A 728 -12.83 21.91 -22.27
CA LYS A 728 -12.88 22.76 -21.08
C LYS A 728 -11.53 23.42 -20.84
N PHE A 729 -11.57 24.67 -20.41
CA PHE A 729 -10.43 25.43 -19.93
C PHE A 729 -10.56 25.57 -18.41
N PHE A 730 -9.68 24.91 -17.67
CA PHE A 730 -9.95 24.54 -16.28
C PHE A 730 -11.29 23.79 -16.15
N ASP A 731 -12.31 24.44 -15.62
CA ASP A 731 -13.69 23.96 -15.46
C ASP A 731 -14.70 24.79 -16.28
N PHE A 732 -14.23 25.82 -16.97
CA PHE A 732 -15.03 26.61 -17.90
C PHE A 732 -15.19 25.85 -19.23
N LYS A 733 -16.42 25.69 -19.72
CA LYS A 733 -16.68 25.04 -21.01
C LYS A 733 -16.25 25.99 -22.14
N LEU A 734 -15.24 25.58 -22.90
CA LEU A 734 -14.68 26.36 -24.00
C LEU A 734 -15.40 26.05 -25.31
N PHE A 735 -15.73 24.79 -25.56
CA PHE A 735 -16.42 24.33 -26.77
C PHE A 735 -17.18 23.03 -26.49
N GLN A 736 -18.35 22.89 -27.11
CA GLN A 736 -19.05 21.62 -27.23
C GLN A 736 -19.71 21.56 -28.61
N GLY A 737 -19.43 20.51 -29.36
CA GLY A 737 -20.02 20.33 -30.68
C GLY A 737 -19.36 19.19 -31.44
N ASN A 738 -19.74 19.06 -32.71
CA ASN A 738 -19.18 18.07 -33.61
C ASN A 738 -18.10 18.71 -34.51
N THR A 739 -17.05 17.96 -34.82
CA THR A 739 -16.13 18.23 -35.92
C THR A 739 -16.29 17.12 -36.96
N ALA A 740 -16.77 17.48 -38.16
CA ALA A 740 -16.99 16.55 -39.26
C ALA A 740 -15.97 16.83 -40.38
N GLU A 741 -14.97 15.96 -40.49
CA GLU A 741 -13.90 16.02 -41.52
C GLU A 741 -13.23 17.41 -41.68
N GLU A 742 -13.14 18.17 -40.58
CA GLU A 742 -12.65 19.54 -40.57
C GLU A 742 -11.68 19.79 -39.40
N ILE A 743 -10.86 20.83 -39.54
CA ILE A 743 -10.05 21.38 -38.44
C ILE A 743 -10.67 22.73 -38.06
N LYS A 744 -11.20 22.84 -36.84
CA LYS A 744 -11.70 24.09 -36.28
C LYS A 744 -10.59 24.84 -35.58
N THR A 745 -10.64 26.16 -35.69
CA THR A 745 -9.76 27.07 -34.97
C THR A 745 -10.57 27.91 -33.99
N LEU A 746 -10.21 27.85 -32.72
CA LEU A 746 -10.79 28.67 -31.66
C LEU A 746 -9.74 29.64 -31.12
N ARG A 747 -10.07 30.93 -31.11
CA ARG A 747 -9.22 31.99 -30.57
C ARG A 747 -9.75 32.41 -29.21
N PHE A 748 -8.88 32.36 -28.20
CA PHE A 748 -9.27 32.70 -26.83
C PHE A 748 -8.45 33.90 -26.32
N PRO A 749 -9.07 35.09 -26.22
CA PRO A 749 -8.42 36.27 -25.69
C PRO A 749 -8.37 36.25 -24.16
N SER A 750 -7.28 36.73 -23.58
CA SER A 750 -7.09 36.97 -22.15
C SER A 750 -7.41 35.77 -21.24
N PRO A 751 -6.77 34.61 -21.44
CA PRO A 751 -7.05 33.43 -20.64
C PRO A 751 -6.80 33.62 -19.14
N PRO A 752 -7.71 33.16 -18.26
CA PRO A 752 -7.44 33.13 -16.84
C PRO A 752 -6.27 32.17 -16.56
N SER A 753 -5.53 32.45 -15.50
CA SER A 753 -4.33 31.69 -15.17
C SER A 753 -4.17 31.56 -13.67
N TYR A 754 -3.70 30.41 -13.22
CA TYR A 754 -3.32 30.21 -11.83
C TYR A 754 -1.85 30.59 -11.63
N ARG A 755 -1.54 31.46 -10.66
CA ARG A 755 -0.14 31.85 -10.38
C ARG A 755 0.59 30.71 -9.67
N LEU A 756 1.58 30.11 -10.33
CA LEU A 756 2.41 29.03 -9.78
C LEU A 756 3.86 29.50 -9.69
N LYS A 757 4.29 29.90 -8.48
CA LYS A 757 5.60 30.51 -8.23
C LYS A 757 5.84 31.70 -9.17
N ASN A 758 6.84 31.60 -10.06
CA ASN A 758 7.20 32.64 -11.02
C ASN A 758 6.51 32.48 -12.39
N THR A 759 5.63 31.49 -12.53
CA THR A 759 4.96 31.13 -13.79
C THR A 759 3.43 31.22 -13.66
N ASN A 760 2.75 31.19 -14.81
CA ASN A 760 1.30 31.14 -14.91
C ASN A 760 0.91 29.76 -15.44
N LEU A 761 0.13 29.02 -14.67
CA LEU A 761 -0.39 27.71 -14.99
C LEU A 761 -1.71 27.82 -15.74
N TYR A 762 -1.87 26.95 -16.72
CA TYR A 762 -3.05 26.78 -17.54
C TYR A 762 -3.41 25.30 -17.62
N ARG A 763 -4.71 25.02 -17.79
CA ARG A 763 -5.24 23.66 -17.95
C ARG A 763 -6.25 23.64 -19.09
N ILE A 764 -6.06 22.76 -20.07
CA ILE A 764 -7.05 22.45 -21.09
C ILE A 764 -7.38 20.97 -21.01
N SER A 765 -8.65 20.62 -21.01
CA SER A 765 -9.10 19.24 -21.21
C SER A 765 -9.96 19.12 -22.44
N ILE A 766 -9.73 18.07 -23.23
CA ILE A 766 -10.50 17.72 -24.41
C ILE A 766 -10.99 16.28 -24.27
N TYR A 767 -12.30 16.08 -24.37
CA TYR A 767 -12.94 14.77 -24.47
C TYR A 767 -13.37 14.55 -25.91
N LEU A 768 -13.07 13.37 -26.43
CA LEU A 768 -13.35 12.98 -27.81
C LEU A 768 -14.22 11.73 -27.79
N GLU A 769 -15.31 11.73 -28.53
CA GLU A 769 -16.17 10.56 -28.75
C GLU A 769 -16.41 10.43 -30.26
N LYS A 770 -15.94 9.34 -30.86
CA LYS A 770 -16.04 9.14 -32.30
C LYS A 770 -17.34 8.41 -32.64
N LYS A 771 -18.01 8.84 -33.70
CA LYS A 771 -19.29 8.21 -34.13
C LYS A 771 -19.08 6.88 -34.88
N SER A 772 -17.86 6.58 -35.33
CA SER A 772 -17.51 5.39 -36.12
C SER A 772 -16.17 4.76 -35.70
N GLY A 773 -16.17 3.90 -34.68
CA GLY A 773 -15.00 3.12 -34.23
C GLY A 773 -13.90 3.95 -33.53
N VAL A 774 -12.83 3.28 -33.06
CA VAL A 774 -11.74 3.91 -32.25
C VAL A 774 -10.78 4.71 -33.15
N LEU A 775 -10.27 5.85 -32.66
CA LEU A 775 -9.15 6.55 -33.30
C LEU A 775 -7.91 5.62 -33.36
N ASN A 776 -7.07 5.78 -34.38
CA ASN A 776 -5.85 4.97 -34.50
C ASN A 776 -4.62 5.86 -34.71
N SER A 777 -3.44 5.29 -34.49
CA SER A 777 -2.18 6.05 -34.63
C SER A 777 -1.89 6.55 -36.05
N LYS A 778 -2.58 6.00 -37.07
CA LYS A 778 -2.42 6.44 -38.46
C LYS A 778 -3.27 7.68 -38.76
N ASN A 779 -4.44 7.80 -38.13
CA ASN A 779 -5.41 8.89 -38.34
C ASN A 779 -5.75 9.53 -36.98
N PRO A 780 -4.78 10.18 -36.29
CA PRO A 780 -5.01 10.73 -34.97
C PRO A 780 -5.77 12.06 -35.04
N TYR A 781 -6.56 12.34 -34.01
CA TYR A 781 -7.19 13.64 -33.86
C TYR A 781 -6.11 14.70 -33.55
N ILE A 782 -6.10 15.78 -34.33
CA ILE A 782 -5.12 16.85 -34.21
C ILE A 782 -5.60 17.82 -33.14
N PHE A 783 -4.70 18.21 -32.24
CA PHE A 783 -4.95 19.21 -31.21
C PHE A 783 -3.73 20.10 -31.01
N SER A 784 -3.83 21.39 -31.32
CA SER A 784 -2.73 22.34 -31.21
C SER A 784 -3.05 23.43 -30.20
N ILE A 785 -2.07 23.78 -29.36
CA ILE A 785 -2.13 24.94 -28.45
C ILE A 785 -1.01 25.90 -28.87
N LEU A 786 -1.38 26.96 -29.57
CA LEU A 786 -0.44 27.93 -30.13
C LEU A 786 -0.58 29.28 -29.42
N PRO A 787 0.47 29.80 -28.76
CA PRO A 787 0.47 31.17 -28.29
C PRO A 787 0.50 32.13 -29.47
N PHE A 788 -0.50 33.00 -29.56
CA PHE A 788 -0.64 33.99 -30.63
C PHE A 788 -0.25 35.37 -30.09
N ILE A 789 0.45 36.18 -30.90
CA ILE A 789 0.85 37.55 -30.52
C ILE A 789 -0.32 38.52 -30.66
#